data_AF-A0A5P1A173-F1
#
_entry.id   AF-A0A5P1A173-F1
#
_cell.length_a   1.000
_cell.length_b   1.000
_cell.length_c   1.000
_cell.angle_alpha   90.00
_cell.angle_beta   90.00
_cell.angle_gamma   90.00
#
_symmetry.space_group_name_H-M   'P 1'
#
loop_
_entity.id
_entity.type
_entity.pdbx_description
1 polymer ?
#
loop_
_entity_poly.entity_id
_entity_poly.type
_entity_poly.pdbx_seq_one_letter_code
_entity_poly.pdbx_strand_id
1 'polypeptide(L)'
;YNKSKESITRCTNNVTLCKQGCKGNCVCVEEWLKIKEEEWGKIKNYYNQHFKDKDERIDSRIKSFFEQGTFSSDAEEAKKVHDDEKKRDELWGCTGRDGCEQEENKEKYGDFITNLTEKLTEKIQFCQNQREPSGETQAPCVNLPHSNEEENSLDDIPLDDNPVVRQSAPGFCPQERVAPKVPEEIPKPAKRKTDTEILCDGNSRPNCDTIKASNKSTTYKSKTALIGLNAHNIRASSKSNVYISPRVQQLCLEPLQLLAKTNEDTTDESKLIEAFTKCAYNEGRGLYEYYEKNKSKLGKNDSALSNKDVETYTLEAMKRSYADYGNIVKDDMLWDYKDNYMVKELIFAIANKNNQTQNTSSIDYESKQRLNLWKSIRALVWKAMLCGYKDAGGTFDNEVLNCQLPDTENTDQFVRWFAEWGENFCIRRDKELKYLKEKCLGVTCNDLDENKKQACQPSCRKYEQFLTNSKNQYENQKEEFEYLKSSIPEFRKKNAIEFLKEKCKSKCSCFEKNNEINVGKIFEYLSYDIKDQCDCKTAKSPDDPFKDLDKCPNDMNNNNMCNKYIRNRLCGKKKNSNLIEHWYGKDILVPPRRQKLCLRNIIGRNYYKRKDGKNKFKNDLLYAASSEAKFFTENYEDKREALQAIKYTFADIGDIVKGKDMVDEIIFKDIKGKLEKVLDSSKNDPKNSSEWWEQNKKHVWNAMLCGYKEATGKIETDDCNIPSEDNTDQFLRWLIEWGRQVCKEKKELKASVYEKCKNKDRKSDKDCKNAASTFNNWNTIVKHAYDRLNEKYKDFKSSKSGSTLTEEDVDEYIKEKCLECQCSFKDIDETFQKHLDPNDDVLDVIINKSPIPPHLEDIFNKYNGPYLSCPDSKECMPYKSIACFGKQHDDNEYWQSTYIKDNKATMKNVLVPPRRTHLCLRIEPKNIVHLRNEINNFKNFIFSSAFGEAKRLKHVYKDDNKKLLQAIKYSFSDIGSVVKGDDLMESPTSDNIAKIFRGMKYTGIKRETWWDLNKYHVWESMLCGYRQAGGNTEKDENCRFPNIESIPQFLRWFQEWTEIFCTRRNELYKNMDNECKSAKCNSDDGSVNKKECTEACEKYQNYVLSKKTEYEIQKNKYYAEFKNKNGNAKDAPEYFKDNCKNNCECFSKHIDIKK
;
A
#
# COMPACT_ATOMS: atom_id res chain seq x y z
N TYR A 1 11.80 27.17 -2.02
CA TYR A 1 10.93 27.59 -0.90
C TYR A 1 11.36 27.00 0.44
N ASN A 2 11.34 25.67 0.67
CA ASN A 2 11.75 25.08 1.95
C ASN A 2 13.21 25.39 2.35
N LYS A 3 14.17 25.36 1.43
CA LYS A 3 15.56 25.80 1.70
C LYS A 3 15.67 27.29 2.05
N SER A 4 14.85 28.14 1.43
CA SER A 4 14.79 29.57 1.73
C SER A 4 14.17 29.81 3.11
N LYS A 5 13.10 29.08 3.45
CA LYS A 5 12.46 29.09 4.78
C LYS A 5 13.40 28.60 5.87
N GLU A 6 14.17 27.54 5.62
CA GLU A 6 15.18 27.00 6.54
C GLU A 6 16.36 27.96 6.74
N SER A 7 16.79 28.63 5.67
CA SER A 7 17.83 29.68 5.72
C SER A 7 17.35 30.93 6.45
N ILE A 8 16.10 31.34 6.25
CA ILE A 8 15.45 32.46 6.96
C ILE A 8 15.27 32.12 8.44
N THR A 9 14.87 30.88 8.76
CA THR A 9 14.68 30.39 10.14
C THR A 9 16.03 30.35 10.89
N ARG A 10 17.11 29.96 10.22
CA ARG A 10 18.49 30.08 10.77
C ARG A 10 18.92 31.52 10.99
N CYS A 11 18.55 32.45 10.10
CA CYS A 11 18.84 33.88 10.27
C CYS A 11 18.11 34.49 11.47
N THR A 12 16.86 34.12 11.73
CA THR A 12 16.11 34.60 12.91
C THR A 12 16.66 34.10 14.25
N ASN A 13 17.42 33.00 14.25
CA ASN A 13 17.92 32.37 15.47
C ASN A 13 19.35 32.80 15.85
N ASN A 14 20.06 33.56 15.01
CA ASN A 14 21.47 33.88 15.24
C ASN A 14 21.82 35.33 14.85
N VAL A 15 21.78 36.22 15.85
CA VAL A 15 21.77 37.69 15.67
C VAL A 15 23.07 38.26 15.07
N THR A 16 24.21 37.58 15.20
CA THR A 16 25.53 38.06 14.74
C THR A 16 25.88 37.64 13.31
N LEU A 17 25.53 36.42 12.87
CA LEU A 17 25.64 36.00 11.45
C LEU A 17 24.64 36.74 10.54
N CYS A 18 23.54 37.22 11.13
CA CYS A 18 22.44 37.88 10.42
C CYS A 18 22.84 39.22 9.77
N LYS A 19 23.81 39.97 10.32
CA LYS A 19 24.10 41.34 9.85
C LYS A 19 24.84 41.40 8.51
N GLN A 20 25.72 40.44 8.22
CA GLN A 20 26.51 40.44 6.98
C GLN A 20 25.76 39.76 5.81
N GLY A 21 24.98 38.71 6.09
CA GLY A 21 24.11 38.04 5.11
C GLY A 21 22.82 38.79 4.76
N CYS A 22 22.24 39.55 5.71
CA CYS A 22 21.07 40.39 5.43
C CYS A 22 21.36 41.48 4.39
N LYS A 23 22.57 42.04 4.37
CA LYS A 23 22.91 43.12 3.43
C LYS A 23 22.91 42.63 1.98
N GLY A 24 23.47 41.45 1.71
CA GLY A 24 23.46 40.83 0.37
C GLY A 24 22.05 40.43 -0.08
N ASN A 25 21.24 39.85 0.81
CA ASN A 25 19.86 39.47 0.49
C ASN A 25 18.95 40.68 0.27
N CYS A 26 19.12 41.76 1.05
CA CYS A 26 18.34 43.00 0.86
C CYS A 26 18.71 43.71 -0.45
N VAL A 27 19.97 43.64 -0.91
CA VAL A 27 20.38 44.12 -2.24
C VAL A 27 19.72 43.31 -3.36
N CYS A 28 19.69 41.98 -3.26
CA CYS A 28 18.98 41.15 -4.26
C CYS A 28 17.48 41.43 -4.31
N VAL A 29 16.82 41.66 -3.17
CA VAL A 29 15.39 42.00 -3.13
C VAL A 29 15.17 43.41 -3.69
N GLU A 30 16.07 44.35 -3.46
CA GLU A 30 16.00 45.70 -4.04
C GLU A 30 16.11 45.68 -5.57
N GLU A 31 17.10 44.94 -6.11
CA GLU A 31 17.24 44.75 -7.56
C GLU A 31 16.02 44.07 -8.18
N TRP A 32 15.49 43.04 -7.50
CA TRP A 32 14.28 42.35 -7.93
C TRP A 32 13.06 43.28 -7.93
N LEU A 33 12.87 44.10 -6.89
CA LEU A 33 11.75 45.04 -6.81
C LEU A 33 11.80 46.08 -7.94
N LYS A 34 12.98 46.62 -8.26
CA LYS A 34 13.16 47.56 -9.39
C LYS A 34 12.66 46.96 -10.71
N ILE A 35 13.00 45.69 -10.98
CA ILE A 35 12.53 44.98 -12.17
C ILE A 35 11.00 44.83 -12.14
N LYS A 36 10.43 44.50 -10.98
CA LYS A 36 8.97 44.29 -10.82
C LYS A 36 8.18 45.60 -10.93
N GLU A 37 8.71 46.71 -10.44
CA GLU A 37 8.11 48.04 -10.62
C GLU A 37 8.02 48.42 -12.11
N GLU A 38 9.09 48.18 -12.88
CA GLU A 38 9.09 48.43 -14.32
C GLU A 38 8.11 47.53 -15.07
N GLU A 39 8.07 46.24 -14.75
CA GLU A 39 7.10 45.29 -15.32
C GLU A 39 5.66 45.70 -15.00
N TRP A 40 5.40 46.13 -13.75
CA TRP A 40 4.09 46.59 -13.34
C TRP A 40 3.65 47.85 -14.08
N GLY A 41 4.57 48.80 -14.28
CA GLY A 41 4.33 49.99 -15.11
C GLY A 41 3.97 49.63 -16.56
N LYS A 42 4.66 48.65 -17.16
CA LYS A 42 4.35 48.15 -18.52
C LYS A 42 2.95 47.52 -18.58
N ILE A 43 2.57 46.75 -17.55
CA ILE A 43 1.24 46.12 -17.47
C ILE A 43 0.14 47.18 -17.33
N LYS A 44 0.31 48.18 -16.45
CA LYS A 44 -0.63 49.30 -16.33
C LYS A 44 -0.82 50.04 -17.65
N ASN A 45 0.28 50.36 -18.33
CA ASN A 45 0.24 51.04 -19.62
C ASN A 45 -0.47 50.22 -20.70
N TYR A 46 -0.15 48.93 -20.82
CA TYR A 46 -0.83 48.02 -21.74
C TYR A 46 -2.33 47.95 -21.43
N TYR A 47 -2.70 47.82 -20.15
CA TYR A 47 -4.09 47.79 -19.74
C TYR A 47 -4.84 49.08 -20.13
N ASN A 48 -4.28 50.24 -19.77
CA ASN A 48 -4.86 51.55 -20.07
C ASN A 48 -4.96 51.84 -21.58
N GLN A 49 -4.10 51.25 -22.41
CA GLN A 49 -4.16 51.39 -23.86
C GLN A 49 -5.21 50.49 -24.51
N HIS A 50 -5.42 49.28 -24.00
CA HIS A 50 -6.21 48.24 -24.65
C HIS A 50 -7.62 48.01 -24.05
N PHE A 51 -7.87 48.43 -22.81
CA PHE A 51 -9.12 48.15 -22.09
C PHE A 51 -9.79 49.44 -21.57
N LYS A 52 -10.01 50.41 -22.46
CA LYS A 52 -10.58 51.75 -22.19
C LYS A 52 -12.09 51.78 -21.87
N ASP A 53 -12.67 50.76 -21.27
CA ASP A 53 -14.04 50.87 -20.74
C ASP A 53 -14.02 51.55 -19.38
N LYS A 54 -14.86 52.59 -19.18
CA LYS A 54 -14.95 53.34 -17.93
C LYS A 54 -15.38 52.49 -16.72
N ASP A 55 -15.95 51.30 -16.98
CA ASP A 55 -16.53 50.42 -15.97
C ASP A 55 -15.62 49.24 -15.56
N GLU A 56 -14.57 48.90 -16.33
CA GLU A 56 -13.65 47.80 -15.99
C GLU A 56 -12.28 48.33 -15.55
N ARG A 57 -12.17 48.63 -14.26
CA ARG A 57 -10.93 49.13 -13.67
C ARG A 57 -9.90 47.99 -13.44
N ILE A 58 -8.61 48.30 -13.57
CA ILE A 58 -7.52 47.32 -13.37
C ILE A 58 -7.51 46.75 -11.95
N ASP A 59 -7.87 47.57 -10.95
CA ASP A 59 -8.03 47.19 -9.55
C ASP A 59 -9.06 46.07 -9.37
N SER A 60 -10.20 46.14 -10.06
CA SER A 60 -11.22 45.07 -10.02
C SER A 60 -10.68 43.75 -10.58
N ARG A 61 -9.82 43.80 -11.62
CA ARG A 61 -9.18 42.60 -12.17
C ARG A 61 -8.09 42.04 -11.27
N ILE A 62 -7.30 42.90 -10.61
CA ILE A 62 -6.32 42.49 -9.61
C ILE A 62 -7.03 41.82 -8.43
N LYS A 63 -8.12 42.42 -7.94
CA LYS A 63 -8.95 41.85 -6.88
C LYS A 63 -9.50 40.48 -7.31
N SER A 64 -10.10 40.39 -8.50
CA SER A 64 -10.58 39.13 -9.05
C SER A 64 -9.47 38.09 -9.21
N PHE A 65 -8.26 38.49 -9.61
CA PHE A 65 -7.10 37.60 -9.73
C PHE A 65 -6.67 37.05 -8.38
N PHE A 66 -6.58 37.88 -7.34
CA PHE A 66 -6.26 37.41 -5.99
C PHE A 66 -7.44 36.69 -5.31
N GLU A 67 -8.69 36.94 -5.73
CA GLU A 67 -9.88 36.20 -5.29
C GLU A 67 -10.08 34.87 -6.05
N GLN A 68 -9.31 34.61 -7.12
CA GLN A 68 -9.20 33.27 -7.68
C GLN A 68 -8.53 32.40 -6.62
N GLY A 69 -9.23 31.34 -6.18
CA GLY A 69 -8.88 30.59 -4.96
C GLY A 69 -7.47 29.97 -4.90
N THR A 70 -6.72 29.96 -6.00
CA THR A 70 -5.29 29.61 -6.04
C THR A 70 -4.36 30.69 -5.47
N PHE A 71 -4.74 31.97 -5.55
CA PHE A 71 -3.90 33.12 -5.20
C PHE A 71 -4.39 33.89 -3.95
N SER A 72 -5.54 33.52 -3.39
CA SER A 72 -6.11 34.19 -2.21
C SER A 72 -5.22 34.06 -0.97
N SER A 73 -4.53 32.91 -0.80
CA SER A 73 -3.53 32.75 0.26
C SER A 73 -2.30 33.61 0.04
N ASP A 74 -1.93 33.89 -1.21
CA ASP A 74 -0.75 34.68 -1.54
C ASP A 74 -0.98 36.16 -1.20
N ALA A 75 -2.20 36.67 -1.39
CA ALA A 75 -2.58 38.01 -0.93
C ALA A 75 -2.55 38.12 0.61
N GLU A 76 -3.06 37.12 1.33
CA GLU A 76 -3.00 37.08 2.80
C GLU A 76 -1.57 36.97 3.33
N GLU A 77 -0.71 36.21 2.65
CA GLU A 77 0.72 36.12 2.99
C GLU A 77 1.46 37.42 2.68
N ALA A 78 1.24 38.00 1.50
CA ALA A 78 1.85 39.27 1.10
C ALA A 78 1.48 40.40 2.07
N LYS A 79 0.23 40.43 2.57
CA LYS A 79 -0.21 41.39 3.58
C LYS A 79 0.60 41.35 4.88
N LYS A 80 1.24 40.22 5.22
CA LYS A 80 2.14 40.11 6.39
C LYS A 80 3.42 40.92 6.26
N VAL A 81 3.69 41.53 5.10
CA VAL A 81 4.69 42.59 4.98
C VAL A 81 4.42 43.72 5.98
N HIS A 82 3.16 43.95 6.37
CA HIS A 82 2.80 44.90 7.40
C HIS A 82 2.72 44.21 8.78
N ASP A 83 3.53 44.68 9.73
CA ASP A 83 3.67 44.04 11.05
C ASP A 83 2.42 44.25 11.92
N ASP A 84 1.76 45.40 11.81
CA ASP A 84 0.47 45.67 12.46
C ASP A 84 -0.68 45.00 11.69
N GLU A 85 -1.30 44.00 12.33
CA GLU A 85 -2.42 43.22 11.79
C GLU A 85 -3.62 44.09 11.41
N LYS A 86 -3.87 45.19 12.15
CA LYS A 86 -5.02 46.08 11.87
C LYS A 86 -4.82 46.95 10.63
N LYS A 87 -3.58 47.07 10.15
CA LYS A 87 -3.22 47.87 8.97
C LYS A 87 -2.93 47.03 7.72
N ARG A 88 -2.98 45.70 7.84
CA ARG A 88 -2.73 44.79 6.71
C ARG A 88 -3.73 44.98 5.57
N ASP A 89 -4.99 45.25 5.91
CA ASP A 89 -6.02 45.46 4.90
C ASP A 89 -5.93 46.85 4.24
N GLU A 90 -5.16 47.79 4.80
CA GLU A 90 -4.87 49.08 4.15
C GLU A 90 -4.03 48.89 2.88
N LEU A 91 -3.25 47.79 2.79
CA LEU A 91 -2.48 47.45 1.59
C LEU A 91 -3.38 47.26 0.37
N TRP A 92 -4.64 46.85 0.53
CA TRP A 92 -5.56 46.72 -0.59
C TRP A 92 -5.82 48.05 -1.31
N GLY A 93 -5.63 49.20 -0.67
CA GLY A 93 -5.81 50.50 -1.32
C GLY A 93 -7.12 50.58 -2.12
N CYS A 94 -7.03 51.05 -3.35
CA CYS A 94 -8.16 51.09 -4.30
C CYS A 94 -8.54 49.73 -4.90
N THR A 95 -7.76 48.67 -4.68
CA THR A 95 -8.12 47.28 -5.02
C THR A 95 -9.19 46.72 -4.08
N GLY A 96 -9.26 47.17 -2.84
CA GLY A 96 -10.26 46.70 -1.85
C GLY A 96 -11.39 47.67 -1.53
N ARG A 97 -11.26 48.95 -1.91
CA ARG A 97 -12.11 50.05 -1.41
C ARG A 97 -13.09 50.58 -2.46
N ASP A 98 -14.34 50.75 -2.06
CA ASP A 98 -15.35 51.46 -2.84
C ASP A 98 -15.11 52.98 -2.77
N GLY A 99 -15.22 53.70 -3.90
CA GLY A 99 -15.06 55.17 -3.98
C GLY A 99 -13.75 55.72 -4.55
N CYS A 100 -12.88 54.89 -5.15
CA CYS A 100 -11.64 55.32 -5.83
C CYS A 100 -11.84 55.83 -7.28
N GLU A 101 -12.93 56.55 -7.55
CA GLU A 101 -13.27 57.02 -8.90
C GLU A 101 -12.52 58.31 -9.29
N GLN A 102 -12.20 59.14 -8.30
CA GLN A 102 -11.46 60.40 -8.48
C GLN A 102 -9.94 60.16 -8.49
N GLU A 103 -9.22 60.88 -9.35
CA GLU A 103 -7.76 60.73 -9.58
C GLU A 103 -6.96 61.02 -8.29
N GLU A 104 -7.39 62.01 -7.51
CA GLU A 104 -6.81 62.34 -6.19
C GLU A 104 -6.87 61.16 -5.19
N ASN A 105 -7.92 60.34 -5.23
CA ASN A 105 -8.04 59.16 -4.36
C ASN A 105 -7.17 57.99 -4.85
N LYS A 106 -6.91 57.90 -6.16
CA LYS A 106 -6.02 56.87 -6.73
C LYS A 106 -4.56 57.14 -6.36
N GLU A 107 -4.15 58.40 -6.43
CA GLU A 107 -2.81 58.82 -5.97
C GLU A 107 -2.67 58.68 -4.45
N LYS A 108 -3.75 58.91 -3.69
CA LYS A 108 -3.71 58.84 -2.23
C LYS A 108 -3.66 57.42 -1.66
N TYR A 109 -4.36 56.45 -2.26
CA TYR A 109 -4.52 55.11 -1.66
C TYR A 109 -3.81 53.98 -2.43
N GLY A 110 -3.34 54.24 -3.66
CA GLY A 110 -2.62 53.25 -4.47
C GLY A 110 -3.43 51.99 -4.82
N ASP A 111 -2.81 51.06 -5.55
CA ASP A 111 -3.32 49.69 -5.75
C ASP A 111 -2.53 48.69 -4.89
N PHE A 112 -3.06 47.48 -4.73
CA PHE A 112 -2.46 46.46 -3.88
C PHE A 112 -0.98 46.18 -4.18
N ILE A 113 -0.61 46.14 -5.47
CA ILE A 113 0.77 45.86 -5.89
C ILE A 113 1.68 47.06 -5.58
N THR A 114 1.18 48.27 -5.80
CA THR A 114 1.91 49.53 -5.53
C THR A 114 2.18 49.67 -4.04
N ASN A 115 1.15 49.51 -3.20
CA ASN A 115 1.27 49.61 -1.74
C ASN A 115 2.18 48.52 -1.15
N LEU A 116 2.11 47.29 -1.68
CA LEU A 116 2.99 46.19 -1.30
C LEU A 116 4.46 46.51 -1.62
N THR A 117 4.70 47.05 -2.81
CA THR A 117 6.04 47.38 -3.29
C THR A 117 6.66 48.52 -2.48
N GLU A 118 5.87 49.56 -2.17
CA GLU A 118 6.29 50.64 -1.27
C GLU A 118 6.65 50.11 0.12
N LYS A 119 5.83 49.23 0.70
CA LYS A 119 6.09 48.67 2.03
C LYS A 119 7.33 47.78 2.08
N LEU A 120 7.57 47.01 1.02
CA LEU A 120 8.80 46.22 0.88
C LEU A 120 10.02 47.13 0.78
N THR A 121 9.91 48.24 0.05
CA THR A 121 10.97 49.25 -0.07
C THR A 121 11.30 49.89 1.28
N GLU A 122 10.30 50.25 2.08
CA GLU A 122 10.51 50.74 3.46
C GLU A 122 11.25 49.71 4.34
N LYS A 123 10.87 48.42 4.25
CA LYS A 123 11.52 47.35 5.01
C LYS A 123 12.97 47.13 4.56
N ILE A 124 13.28 47.31 3.28
CA ILE A 124 14.65 47.26 2.75
C ILE A 124 15.48 48.43 3.27
N GLN A 125 14.93 49.64 3.30
CA GLN A 125 15.62 50.80 3.87
C GLN A 125 15.93 50.61 5.36
N PHE A 126 14.99 50.04 6.12
CA PHE A 126 15.23 49.64 7.51
C PHE A 126 16.34 48.58 7.62
N CYS A 127 16.35 47.57 6.75
CA CYS A 127 17.40 46.55 6.65
C CYS A 127 18.79 47.18 6.37
N GLN A 128 18.86 48.20 5.52
CA GLN A 128 20.11 48.88 5.13
C GLN A 128 20.65 49.83 6.20
N ASN A 129 19.80 50.39 7.07
CA ASN A 129 20.14 51.46 8.02
C ASN A 129 20.66 50.99 9.40
N GLN A 130 20.82 49.69 9.65
CA GLN A 130 21.44 49.21 10.91
C GLN A 130 22.96 49.49 10.92
N ARG A 131 23.40 50.59 11.56
CA ARG A 131 24.82 51.00 11.70
C ARG A 131 25.62 50.18 12.73
N GLU A 132 26.92 50.07 12.48
CA GLU A 132 27.96 49.33 13.23
C GLU A 132 28.24 49.86 14.65
N PRO A 133 28.62 49.00 15.61
CA PRO A 133 29.48 49.39 16.73
C PRO A 133 30.96 49.37 16.30
N SER A 134 31.62 50.48 16.56
CA SER A 134 33.04 50.76 16.34
C SER A 134 34.01 49.84 17.09
N GLY A 135 35.08 49.43 16.38
CA GLY A 135 36.43 49.23 16.94
C GLY A 135 36.74 47.90 17.62
N GLU A 136 37.34 46.93 16.89
CA GLU A 136 38.79 46.65 16.89
C GLU A 136 39.13 45.27 16.31
N THR A 137 40.10 45.28 15.38
CA THR A 137 40.94 44.19 14.84
C THR A 137 40.32 43.00 14.09
N GLN A 138 40.58 42.99 12.78
CA GLN A 138 40.49 41.84 11.87
C GLN A 138 41.56 40.78 12.19
N ALA A 139 41.21 39.50 11.97
CA ALA A 139 42.16 38.47 11.57
C ALA A 139 41.61 37.70 10.34
N PRO A 140 42.47 37.18 9.43
CA PRO A 140 42.10 36.83 8.06
C PRO A 140 41.61 35.38 7.92
N CYS A 141 40.70 35.16 6.97
CA CYS A 141 40.24 33.83 6.58
C CYS A 141 41.34 33.06 5.84
N VAL A 142 41.70 31.87 6.33
CA VAL A 142 42.44 30.86 5.57
C VAL A 142 41.61 29.57 5.56
N ASN A 143 41.32 29.08 4.34
CA ASN A 143 40.67 27.79 4.08
C ASN A 143 41.64 26.63 4.32
N LEU A 144 41.13 25.44 4.69
CA LEU A 144 41.62 24.10 4.27
C LEU A 144 40.63 22.99 4.76
N PRO A 145 40.73 21.73 4.29
CA PRO A 145 39.66 20.99 3.60
C PRO A 145 38.95 19.89 4.44
N HIS A 146 37.94 19.24 3.82
CA HIS A 146 37.32 17.94 4.17
C HIS A 146 38.37 16.90 4.65
N SER A 147 38.10 15.95 5.55
CA SER A 147 36.97 15.01 5.62
C SER A 147 36.81 14.29 6.99
N ASN A 148 35.55 13.99 7.31
CA ASN A 148 34.96 12.80 7.99
C ASN A 148 35.31 12.41 9.43
N GLU A 149 34.23 12.39 10.23
CA GLU A 149 33.76 11.31 11.12
C GLU A 149 34.56 10.88 12.36
N GLU A 150 33.89 11.15 13.50
CA GLU A 150 33.66 10.29 14.68
C GLU A 150 34.61 10.32 15.90
N GLU A 151 34.09 11.03 16.92
CA GLU A 151 33.82 10.62 18.32
C GLU A 151 34.91 10.18 19.33
N ASN A 152 34.59 10.52 20.59
CA ASN A 152 35.06 10.03 21.91
C ASN A 152 36.13 10.90 22.62
N SER A 153 36.16 11.03 23.96
CA SER A 153 35.61 10.22 25.05
C SER A 153 35.64 10.99 26.39
N LEU A 154 34.91 10.49 27.41
CA LEU A 154 35.46 10.16 28.75
C LEU A 154 34.35 9.52 29.61
N ASP A 155 34.47 8.32 30.18
CA ASP A 155 35.23 7.09 29.91
C ASP A 155 34.68 6.06 30.94
N ASP A 156 34.65 4.78 30.58
CA ASP A 156 35.60 3.81 31.13
C ASP A 156 35.37 2.41 30.56
N ILE A 157 36.40 2.01 29.81
CA ILE A 157 36.75 0.70 29.25
C ILE A 157 37.52 -0.10 30.37
N PRO A 158 38.17 -1.27 30.20
CA PRO A 158 38.31 -2.14 29.02
C PRO A 158 38.33 -3.67 29.27
N LEU A 159 38.47 -4.38 28.14
CA LEU A 159 39.42 -5.49 27.84
C LEU A 159 38.68 -6.71 27.25
N ASP A 160 39.12 -7.41 26.19
CA ASP A 160 40.18 -7.26 25.18
C ASP A 160 39.96 -8.38 24.12
N ASP A 161 40.76 -8.34 23.06
CA ASP A 161 40.83 -9.00 21.75
C ASP A 161 40.70 -10.55 21.55
N ASN A 162 40.45 -10.93 20.28
CA ASN A 162 40.69 -12.24 19.60
C ASN A 162 42.17 -12.30 19.05
N PRO A 163 42.71 -13.36 18.36
CA PRO A 163 42.74 -14.83 18.54
C PRO A 163 44.16 -15.51 18.28
N VAL A 164 44.28 -16.84 18.54
CA VAL A 164 45.26 -17.88 18.03
C VAL A 164 46.71 -18.01 18.59
N VAL A 165 47.04 -19.17 19.23
CA VAL A 165 48.10 -20.19 18.91
C VAL A 165 48.37 -21.13 20.11
N ARG A 166 48.62 -22.41 19.76
CA ARG A 166 48.78 -23.66 20.54
C ARG A 166 49.97 -23.70 21.55
N GLN A 167 49.81 -24.41 22.68
CA GLN A 167 50.46 -25.73 22.96
C GLN A 167 50.05 -26.35 24.31
N SER A 168 49.53 -27.59 24.20
CA SER A 168 49.48 -28.77 25.09
C SER A 168 50.51 -28.87 26.24
N ALA A 169 50.36 -29.63 27.33
CA ALA A 169 49.40 -30.59 27.95
C ALA A 169 50.13 -31.12 29.26
N PRO A 170 49.80 -32.21 29.98
CA PRO A 170 48.62 -33.10 30.11
C PRO A 170 48.20 -33.27 31.61
N GLY A 171 47.27 -34.12 32.07
CA GLY A 171 46.53 -35.19 31.43
C GLY A 171 45.56 -35.92 32.37
N PHE A 172 44.85 -36.86 31.75
CA PHE A 172 44.05 -37.95 32.31
C PHE A 172 42.58 -37.66 32.65
N CYS A 173 41.71 -37.81 31.65
CA CYS A 173 40.33 -38.25 31.89
C CYS A 173 40.37 -39.70 32.45
N PRO A 174 39.43 -40.10 33.31
CA PRO A 174 38.26 -40.80 32.76
C PRO A 174 36.92 -40.56 33.51
N GLN A 175 35.89 -41.19 32.95
CA GLN A 175 34.45 -41.13 33.19
C GLN A 175 33.93 -41.42 34.61
N GLU A 176 32.66 -41.04 34.80
CA GLU A 176 31.59 -41.61 35.66
C GLU A 176 31.81 -41.86 37.18
N ARG A 177 30.82 -41.32 37.93
CA ARG A 177 30.09 -41.89 39.09
C ARG A 177 30.52 -41.61 40.55
N VAL A 178 29.51 -41.08 41.28
CA VAL A 178 28.99 -41.50 42.62
C VAL A 178 29.32 -40.62 43.86
N ALA A 179 28.23 -40.38 44.62
CA ALA A 179 28.02 -39.60 45.85
C ALA A 179 28.87 -39.98 47.07
N PRO A 180 28.94 -39.13 48.13
CA PRO A 180 28.28 -39.53 49.39
C PRO A 180 27.78 -38.42 50.36
N LYS A 181 26.63 -38.73 50.98
CA LYS A 181 26.19 -38.70 52.40
C LYS A 181 26.38 -37.47 53.35
N VAL A 182 25.23 -37.17 53.97
CA VAL A 182 24.84 -36.27 55.09
C VAL A 182 25.36 -36.76 56.46
N PRO A 183 25.52 -35.87 57.48
CA PRO A 183 24.73 -35.98 58.75
C PRO A 183 24.17 -34.62 59.24
N GLU A 184 22.85 -34.48 59.47
CA GLU A 184 22.14 -34.45 60.80
C GLU A 184 22.49 -33.22 61.66
N GLU A 185 21.58 -32.27 61.95
CA GLU A 185 20.36 -32.41 62.76
C GLU A 185 19.14 -31.57 62.26
N ILE A 186 17.96 -31.97 62.76
CA ILE A 186 16.54 -31.76 62.37
C ILE A 186 16.02 -30.30 62.61
N PRO A 187 15.05 -29.75 61.82
CA PRO A 187 13.86 -30.43 61.33
C PRO A 187 13.64 -30.50 59.82
N LYS A 188 13.17 -31.67 59.38
CA LYS A 188 12.72 -31.97 58.02
C LYS A 188 11.76 -30.88 57.51
N PRO A 189 12.01 -30.23 56.35
CA PRO A 189 10.95 -29.62 55.58
C PRO A 189 10.12 -30.75 54.99
N ALA A 190 8.79 -30.70 55.17
CA ALA A 190 7.86 -31.67 54.63
C ALA A 190 8.10 -31.88 53.12
N LYS A 191 8.11 -33.13 52.65
CA LYS A 191 8.08 -33.44 51.21
C LYS A 191 6.93 -32.64 50.57
N ARG A 192 7.22 -31.77 49.61
CA ARG A 192 6.17 -31.12 48.80
C ARG A 192 5.38 -32.22 48.09
N LYS A 193 4.07 -32.26 48.33
CA LYS A 193 3.17 -33.20 47.66
C LYS A 193 3.22 -32.98 46.15
N THR A 194 3.24 -34.05 45.35
CA THR A 194 3.16 -33.95 43.88
C THR A 194 1.76 -33.53 43.43
N ASP A 195 1.60 -32.98 42.23
CA ASP A 195 0.27 -32.58 41.68
C ASP A 195 -0.73 -33.76 41.72
N THR A 196 -0.25 -34.98 41.43
CA THR A 196 -1.03 -36.22 41.51
C THR A 196 -1.42 -36.59 42.93
N GLU A 197 -0.52 -36.41 43.90
CA GLU A 197 -0.83 -36.59 45.34
C GLU A 197 -1.85 -35.57 45.82
N ILE A 198 -1.76 -34.31 45.38
CA ILE A 198 -2.74 -33.27 45.72
C ILE A 198 -4.11 -33.62 45.14
N LEU A 199 -4.18 -34.04 43.87
CA LEU A 199 -5.44 -34.34 43.20
C LEU A 199 -6.18 -35.54 43.81
N CYS A 200 -5.47 -36.62 44.18
CA CYS A 200 -6.09 -37.90 44.48
C CYS A 200 -5.71 -38.55 45.82
N ASP A 201 -4.82 -37.94 46.62
CA ASP A 201 -4.43 -38.41 47.95
C ASP A 201 -4.09 -39.92 48.02
N GLY A 202 -3.50 -40.48 46.94
CA GLY A 202 -3.09 -41.89 46.84
C GLY A 202 -4.13 -42.86 46.26
N ASN A 203 -5.33 -42.39 45.88
CA ASN A 203 -6.37 -43.18 45.20
C ASN A 203 -6.38 -42.97 43.67
N SER A 204 -7.13 -43.78 42.93
CA SER A 204 -7.35 -43.57 41.48
C SER A 204 -8.38 -42.48 41.15
N ARG A 205 -8.98 -41.81 42.16
CA ARG A 205 -10.05 -40.82 42.02
C ARG A 205 -9.87 -39.65 43.00
N PRO A 206 -10.33 -38.43 42.66
CA PRO A 206 -10.22 -37.26 43.55
C PRO A 206 -10.98 -37.42 44.87
N ASN A 207 -10.32 -37.12 45.99
CA ASN A 207 -10.94 -37.03 47.32
C ASN A 207 -11.49 -35.62 47.57
N CYS A 208 -12.77 -35.50 47.90
CA CYS A 208 -13.47 -34.22 48.07
C CYS A 208 -13.87 -33.89 49.51
N ASP A 209 -13.57 -34.77 50.46
CA ASP A 209 -14.10 -34.66 51.82
C ASP A 209 -13.55 -33.43 52.56
N THR A 210 -12.31 -33.05 52.27
CA THR A 210 -11.64 -31.87 52.84
C THR A 210 -12.18 -30.55 52.28
N ILE A 211 -12.49 -30.48 50.97
CA ILE A 211 -12.98 -29.26 50.30
C ILE A 211 -14.49 -29.05 50.54
N LYS A 212 -15.27 -30.13 50.67
CA LYS A 212 -16.72 -30.05 50.95
C LYS A 212 -17.03 -29.50 52.34
N ALA A 213 -16.21 -29.80 53.35
CA ALA A 213 -16.45 -29.32 54.71
C ALA A 213 -16.25 -27.78 54.84
N SER A 214 -15.30 -27.20 54.10
CA SER A 214 -14.96 -25.76 54.16
C SER A 214 -15.86 -24.86 53.31
N ASN A 215 -16.61 -25.40 52.34
CA ASN A 215 -17.30 -24.63 51.30
C ASN A 215 -18.84 -24.83 51.25
N LYS A 216 -19.44 -25.40 52.31
CA LYS A 216 -20.89 -25.70 52.39
C LYS A 216 -21.83 -24.48 52.32
N SER A 217 -21.31 -23.26 52.47
CA SER A 217 -22.13 -22.03 52.54
C SER A 217 -21.56 -20.89 51.71
N THR A 218 -21.52 -21.03 50.38
CA THR A 218 -21.29 -19.88 49.50
C THR A 218 -22.38 -19.80 48.44
N THR A 219 -23.25 -18.80 48.57
CA THR A 219 -24.11 -18.33 47.50
C THR A 219 -23.23 -17.89 46.33
N TYR A 220 -23.35 -18.55 45.18
CA TYR A 220 -22.71 -18.11 43.95
C TYR A 220 -23.78 -17.82 42.91
N LYS A 221 -23.51 -16.89 42.00
CA LYS A 221 -24.48 -16.53 40.95
C LYS A 221 -24.66 -17.71 40.00
N SER A 222 -25.89 -18.23 39.92
CA SER A 222 -26.21 -19.32 38.99
C SER A 222 -25.86 -18.93 37.55
N LYS A 223 -25.23 -19.85 36.81
CA LYS A 223 -24.85 -19.64 35.42
C LYS A 223 -26.08 -19.66 34.52
N THR A 224 -26.12 -18.78 33.54
CA THR A 224 -27.23 -18.66 32.59
C THR A 224 -26.73 -18.41 31.18
N ALA A 225 -27.46 -18.89 30.17
CA ALA A 225 -27.16 -18.66 28.76
C ALA A 225 -25.68 -18.86 28.34
N LEU A 226 -25.02 -19.90 28.87
CA LEU A 226 -23.61 -20.17 28.53
C LEU A 226 -23.43 -20.48 27.04
N ILE A 227 -24.39 -21.21 26.46
CA ILE A 227 -24.39 -21.62 25.05
C ILE A 227 -25.81 -21.60 24.47
N GLY A 228 -25.95 -21.38 23.16
CA GLY A 228 -27.23 -21.39 22.45
C GLY A 228 -27.95 -20.04 22.43
N LEU A 229 -29.28 -20.05 22.46
CA LEU A 229 -30.09 -18.82 22.40
C LEU A 229 -29.76 -17.88 23.57
N ASN A 230 -29.63 -16.58 23.29
CA ASN A 230 -29.24 -15.53 24.24
C ASN A 230 -27.80 -15.61 24.77
N ALA A 231 -26.95 -16.51 24.26
CA ALA A 231 -25.53 -16.57 24.59
C ALA A 231 -24.78 -15.47 23.80
N HIS A 232 -24.53 -14.32 24.41
CA HIS A 232 -23.91 -13.15 23.74
C HIS A 232 -22.44 -13.02 24.11
N ASN A 233 -21.56 -13.03 23.11
CA ASN A 233 -20.15 -12.68 23.31
C ASN A 233 -20.00 -11.17 23.45
N ILE A 234 -19.11 -10.73 24.33
CA ILE A 234 -18.75 -9.31 24.53
C ILE A 234 -17.27 -9.11 24.24
N ARG A 235 -16.87 -7.88 23.94
CA ARG A 235 -15.47 -7.55 23.71
C ARG A 235 -14.68 -7.65 25.02
N ALA A 236 -13.47 -8.22 24.96
CA ALA A 236 -12.62 -8.44 26.13
C ALA A 236 -12.13 -7.14 26.80
N SER A 237 -11.92 -6.07 26.03
CA SER A 237 -11.65 -4.73 26.55
C SER A 237 -12.06 -3.68 25.52
N SER A 238 -12.16 -2.41 25.90
CA SER A 238 -12.55 -1.33 24.97
C SER A 238 -11.60 -1.21 23.76
N LYS A 239 -10.33 -1.61 23.92
CA LYS A 239 -9.27 -1.54 22.90
C LYS A 239 -8.92 -2.88 22.24
N SER A 240 -9.55 -3.98 22.64
CA SER A 240 -9.20 -5.32 22.15
C SER A 240 -10.09 -5.77 20.99
N ASN A 241 -9.49 -6.50 20.04
CA ASN A 241 -10.20 -7.21 18.96
C ASN A 241 -10.74 -8.58 19.39
N VAL A 242 -10.47 -8.98 20.64
CA VAL A 242 -10.84 -10.29 21.19
C VAL A 242 -12.24 -10.25 21.81
N TYR A 243 -13.00 -11.32 21.61
CA TYR A 243 -14.34 -11.49 22.18
C TYR A 243 -14.37 -12.66 23.15
N ILE A 244 -15.03 -12.47 24.29
CA ILE A 244 -15.15 -13.48 25.35
C ILE A 244 -16.54 -14.13 25.34
N SER A 245 -16.56 -15.44 25.57
CA SER A 245 -17.80 -16.20 25.67
C SER A 245 -18.57 -15.89 26.95
N PRO A 246 -19.88 -16.17 27.01
CA PRO A 246 -20.66 -16.05 28.25
C PRO A 246 -20.13 -16.86 29.42
N ARG A 247 -19.34 -17.91 29.17
CA ARG A 247 -18.65 -18.69 30.21
C ARG A 247 -17.59 -17.84 30.90
N VAL A 248 -16.70 -17.20 30.14
CA VAL A 248 -15.66 -16.30 30.67
C VAL A 248 -16.30 -15.14 31.42
N GLN A 249 -17.36 -14.54 30.86
CA GLN A 249 -18.10 -13.44 31.49
C GLN A 249 -18.71 -13.81 32.85
N GLN A 250 -19.02 -15.10 33.05
CA GLN A 250 -19.64 -15.65 34.26
C GLN A 250 -18.67 -16.53 35.05
N LEU A 251 -17.35 -16.34 34.85
CA LEU A 251 -16.31 -16.99 35.64
C LEU A 251 -16.49 -16.58 37.11
N CYS A 252 -16.43 -17.54 38.03
CA CYS A 252 -16.66 -17.28 39.45
C CYS A 252 -15.45 -16.54 40.07
N LEU A 253 -15.51 -15.22 40.16
CA LEU A 253 -14.43 -14.38 40.70
C LEU A 253 -14.77 -13.71 42.03
N GLU A 254 -16.01 -13.82 42.50
CA GLU A 254 -16.52 -13.06 43.65
C GLU A 254 -15.71 -13.27 44.94
N PRO A 255 -15.37 -14.51 45.39
CA PRO A 255 -14.49 -14.71 46.55
C PRO A 255 -13.13 -14.00 46.42
N LEU A 256 -12.54 -14.02 45.23
CA LEU A 256 -11.26 -13.37 44.95
C LEU A 256 -11.38 -11.84 44.93
N GLN A 257 -12.46 -11.31 44.36
CA GLN A 257 -12.75 -9.87 44.35
C GLN A 257 -13.05 -9.33 45.75
N LEU A 258 -13.73 -10.11 46.60
CA LEU A 258 -13.99 -9.77 48.00
C LEU A 258 -12.68 -9.71 48.80
N LEU A 259 -11.80 -10.70 48.63
CA LEU A 259 -10.48 -10.70 49.27
C LEU A 259 -9.65 -9.49 48.82
N ALA A 260 -9.65 -9.17 47.53
CA ALA A 260 -8.93 -8.02 47.00
C ALA A 260 -9.47 -6.66 47.50
N LYS A 261 -10.77 -6.55 47.77
CA LYS A 261 -11.41 -5.32 48.26
C LYS A 261 -11.23 -5.07 49.76
N THR A 262 -11.15 -6.13 50.54
CA THR A 262 -11.11 -6.02 52.00
C THR A 262 -9.74 -5.58 52.51
N ASN A 263 -8.69 -5.64 51.69
CA ASN A 263 -7.30 -5.34 52.08
C ASN A 263 -6.86 -6.09 53.37
N GLU A 264 -7.55 -7.18 53.73
CA GLU A 264 -7.27 -7.95 54.94
C GLU A 264 -6.00 -8.78 54.75
N ASP A 265 -4.89 -8.24 55.24
CA ASP A 265 -3.56 -8.87 55.26
C ASP A 265 -3.13 -9.43 53.90
N THR A 266 -2.67 -8.53 53.02
CA THR A 266 -2.14 -8.78 51.66
C THR A 266 -0.92 -9.72 51.60
N THR A 267 -0.58 -10.36 52.72
CA THR A 267 0.55 -11.25 52.88
C THR A 267 0.16 -12.72 53.11
N ASP A 268 -1.11 -13.08 53.34
CA ASP A 268 -1.46 -14.49 53.63
C ASP A 268 -1.79 -15.31 52.35
N GLU A 269 -0.84 -16.13 51.92
CA GLU A 269 -1.00 -17.07 50.80
C GLU A 269 -2.17 -18.05 51.02
N SER A 270 -2.46 -18.42 52.27
CA SER A 270 -3.52 -19.38 52.62
C SER A 270 -4.91 -18.83 52.30
N LYS A 271 -5.14 -17.53 52.54
CA LYS A 271 -6.40 -16.85 52.22
C LYS A 271 -6.62 -16.75 50.71
N LEU A 272 -5.56 -16.48 49.94
CA LEU A 272 -5.62 -16.47 48.48
C LEU A 272 -5.96 -17.87 47.93
N ILE A 273 -5.30 -18.90 48.45
CA ILE A 273 -5.58 -20.29 48.12
C ILE A 273 -7.04 -20.65 48.44
N GLU A 274 -7.54 -20.24 49.59
CA GLU A 274 -8.94 -20.47 49.98
C GLU A 274 -9.92 -19.77 49.03
N ALA A 275 -9.65 -18.52 48.65
CA ALA A 275 -10.47 -17.76 47.72
C ALA A 275 -10.50 -18.42 46.33
N PHE A 276 -9.35 -18.81 45.77
CA PHE A 276 -9.28 -19.54 44.50
C PHE A 276 -9.98 -20.90 44.58
N THR A 277 -9.84 -21.61 45.70
CA THR A 277 -10.51 -22.90 45.94
C THR A 277 -12.04 -22.70 45.92
N LYS A 278 -12.56 -21.66 46.56
CA LYS A 278 -13.98 -21.29 46.55
C LYS A 278 -14.48 -20.93 45.15
N CYS A 279 -13.74 -20.08 44.44
CA CYS A 279 -14.00 -19.70 43.05
C CYS A 279 -14.09 -20.96 42.15
N ALA A 280 -13.07 -21.80 42.19
CA ALA A 280 -12.96 -23.00 41.38
C ALA A 280 -14.05 -24.04 41.71
N TYR A 281 -14.33 -24.26 43.00
CA TYR A 281 -15.41 -25.14 43.45
C TYR A 281 -16.76 -24.71 42.89
N ASN A 282 -17.11 -23.43 43.07
CA ASN A 282 -18.37 -22.87 42.59
C ASN A 282 -18.44 -22.81 41.07
N GLU A 283 -17.30 -22.64 40.38
CA GLU A 283 -17.21 -22.72 38.92
C GLU A 283 -17.59 -24.12 38.42
N GLY A 284 -16.95 -25.17 38.96
CA GLY A 284 -17.22 -26.55 38.56
C GLY A 284 -18.67 -26.97 38.86
N ARG A 285 -19.16 -26.63 40.06
CA ARG A 285 -20.55 -26.84 40.47
C ARG A 285 -21.53 -26.13 39.55
N GLY A 286 -21.32 -24.84 39.29
CA GLY A 286 -22.21 -24.02 38.47
C GLY A 286 -22.24 -24.41 37.01
N LEU A 287 -21.12 -24.89 36.46
CA LEU A 287 -21.08 -25.42 35.09
C LEU A 287 -21.95 -26.68 34.99
N TYR A 288 -21.80 -27.64 35.91
CA TYR A 288 -22.61 -28.87 35.91
C TYR A 288 -24.09 -28.56 36.10
N GLU A 289 -24.45 -27.79 37.13
CA GLU A 289 -25.83 -27.41 37.40
C GLU A 289 -26.47 -26.75 36.17
N TYR A 290 -25.73 -25.93 35.43
CA TYR A 290 -26.21 -25.33 34.19
C TYR A 290 -26.46 -26.37 33.10
N TYR A 291 -25.49 -27.22 32.78
CA TYR A 291 -25.62 -28.19 31.69
C TYR A 291 -26.67 -29.26 32.00
N GLU A 292 -26.76 -29.71 33.25
CA GLU A 292 -27.78 -30.68 33.69
C GLU A 292 -29.18 -30.04 33.65
N LYS A 293 -29.36 -28.84 34.22
CA LYS A 293 -30.64 -28.11 34.17
C LYS A 293 -31.12 -27.82 32.75
N ASN A 294 -30.19 -27.63 31.80
CA ASN A 294 -30.50 -27.32 30.41
C ASN A 294 -30.36 -28.53 29.47
N LYS A 295 -30.16 -29.74 29.99
CA LYS A 295 -29.96 -30.98 29.23
C LYS A 295 -31.03 -31.21 28.15
N SER A 296 -32.29 -30.93 28.45
CA SER A 296 -33.41 -31.03 27.50
C SER A 296 -33.39 -29.96 26.40
N LYS A 297 -32.79 -28.79 26.65
CA LYS A 297 -32.74 -27.64 25.73
C LYS A 297 -31.47 -27.61 24.86
N LEU A 298 -30.46 -28.40 25.20
CA LEU A 298 -29.14 -28.37 24.56
C LEU A 298 -28.91 -29.48 23.54
N GLY A 299 -29.74 -30.52 23.50
CA GLY A 299 -29.54 -31.66 22.60
C GLY A 299 -29.93 -31.41 21.14
N LYS A 300 -29.47 -32.29 20.26
CA LYS A 300 -29.71 -32.23 18.80
C LYS A 300 -31.03 -32.94 18.46
N ASN A 301 -31.79 -32.41 17.49
CA ASN A 301 -33.01 -33.02 16.94
C ASN A 301 -34.05 -33.46 17.99
N ASP A 302 -34.34 -32.60 18.98
CA ASP A 302 -35.35 -32.84 20.03
C ASP A 302 -35.04 -33.99 21.01
N SER A 303 -33.88 -34.62 20.90
CA SER A 303 -33.36 -35.51 21.94
C SER A 303 -32.71 -34.70 23.05
N ALA A 304 -32.99 -35.03 24.31
CA ALA A 304 -32.24 -34.48 25.44
C ALA A 304 -30.78 -34.93 25.34
N LEU A 305 -29.82 -34.08 25.74
CA LEU A 305 -28.42 -34.50 25.87
C LEU A 305 -28.35 -35.77 26.74
N SER A 306 -27.51 -36.73 26.37
CA SER A 306 -27.24 -37.87 27.26
C SER A 306 -26.49 -37.39 28.51
N ASN A 307 -26.49 -38.18 29.58
CA ASN A 307 -25.66 -37.88 30.77
C ASN A 307 -24.18 -37.71 30.36
N LYS A 308 -23.71 -38.50 29.41
CA LYS A 308 -22.36 -38.45 28.87
C LYS A 308 -22.08 -37.15 28.09
N ASP A 309 -23.07 -36.61 27.39
CA ASP A 309 -22.93 -35.33 26.71
C ASP A 309 -22.87 -34.16 27.71
N VAL A 310 -23.73 -34.17 28.73
CA VAL A 310 -23.69 -33.18 29.82
C VAL A 310 -22.34 -33.19 30.50
N GLU A 311 -21.83 -34.37 30.83
CA GLU A 311 -20.49 -34.55 31.37
C GLU A 311 -19.42 -33.98 30.44
N THR A 312 -19.48 -34.29 29.14
CA THR A 312 -18.52 -33.79 28.14
C THR A 312 -18.50 -32.26 28.05
N TYR A 313 -19.67 -31.63 27.90
CA TYR A 313 -19.78 -30.17 27.84
C TYR A 313 -19.30 -29.50 29.12
N THR A 314 -19.66 -30.07 30.27
CA THR A 314 -19.26 -29.56 31.57
C THR A 314 -17.74 -29.63 31.72
N LEU A 315 -17.14 -30.77 31.37
CA LEU A 315 -15.70 -30.99 31.50
C LEU A 315 -14.89 -30.09 30.57
N GLU A 316 -15.32 -29.88 29.33
CA GLU A 316 -14.67 -28.94 28.42
C GLU A 316 -14.73 -27.50 28.94
N ALA A 317 -15.90 -27.07 29.43
CA ALA A 317 -16.05 -25.74 30.01
C ALA A 317 -15.21 -25.58 31.29
N MET A 318 -15.08 -26.64 32.09
CA MET A 318 -14.21 -26.66 33.27
C MET A 318 -12.74 -26.53 32.87
N LYS A 319 -12.27 -27.28 31.87
CA LYS A 319 -10.88 -27.20 31.37
C LYS A 319 -10.54 -25.81 30.83
N ARG A 320 -11.48 -25.14 30.17
CA ARG A 320 -11.30 -23.75 29.70
C ARG A 320 -11.24 -22.76 30.87
N SER A 321 -12.14 -22.91 31.86
CA SER A 321 -12.17 -22.04 33.04
C SER A 321 -10.96 -22.24 33.95
N TYR A 322 -10.45 -23.46 34.08
CA TYR A 322 -9.19 -23.78 34.75
C TYR A 322 -8.02 -22.99 34.14
N ALA A 323 -7.91 -23.00 32.81
CA ALA A 323 -6.87 -22.25 32.12
C ALA A 323 -7.03 -20.72 32.30
N ASP A 324 -8.28 -20.22 32.30
CA ASP A 324 -8.56 -18.81 32.56
C ASP A 324 -8.17 -18.37 33.98
N TYR A 325 -8.38 -19.21 35.01
CA TYR A 325 -7.83 -18.96 36.35
C TYR A 325 -6.30 -18.90 36.33
N GLY A 326 -5.66 -19.78 35.57
CA GLY A 326 -4.22 -19.74 35.36
C GLY A 326 -3.78 -18.40 34.75
N ASN A 327 -4.54 -17.86 33.80
CA ASN A 327 -4.20 -16.56 33.22
C ASN A 327 -4.36 -15.38 34.17
N ILE A 328 -5.33 -15.45 35.10
CA ILE A 328 -5.47 -14.45 36.16
C ILE A 328 -4.23 -14.43 37.06
N VAL A 329 -3.72 -15.60 37.43
CA VAL A 329 -2.56 -15.71 38.31
C VAL A 329 -1.27 -15.27 37.62
N LYS A 330 -1.08 -15.68 36.36
CA LYS A 330 0.09 -15.34 35.53
C LYS A 330 0.10 -13.89 35.03
N ASP A 331 -1.00 -13.16 35.21
CA ASP A 331 -1.22 -11.80 34.72
C ASP A 331 -1.17 -11.63 33.19
N ASP A 332 -1.58 -12.67 32.46
CA ASP A 332 -1.71 -12.68 31.00
C ASP A 332 -3.19 -12.78 30.54
N MET A 333 -4.11 -12.33 31.39
CA MET A 333 -5.55 -12.26 31.11
C MET A 333 -5.90 -11.05 30.23
N LEU A 334 -6.46 -11.30 29.04
CA LEU A 334 -6.89 -10.30 28.05
C LEU A 334 -8.21 -9.59 28.41
N TRP A 335 -9.01 -10.16 29.32
CA TRP A 335 -10.30 -9.59 29.73
C TRP A 335 -10.13 -8.58 30.88
N ASP A 336 -10.65 -7.37 30.66
CA ASP A 336 -10.75 -6.31 31.66
C ASP A 336 -11.98 -6.53 32.57
N TYR A 337 -11.86 -7.50 33.49
CA TYR A 337 -12.94 -7.83 34.42
C TYR A 337 -13.02 -6.85 35.59
N LYS A 338 -14.21 -6.79 36.21
CA LYS A 338 -14.46 -5.92 37.36
C LYS A 338 -13.44 -6.19 38.47
N ASP A 339 -12.86 -5.13 39.03
CA ASP A 339 -11.88 -5.21 40.12
C ASP A 339 -10.55 -5.88 39.74
N ASN A 340 -10.23 -6.04 38.45
CA ASN A 340 -9.00 -6.69 37.99
C ASN A 340 -7.72 -6.09 38.58
N TYR A 341 -7.64 -4.76 38.70
CA TYR A 341 -6.48 -4.06 39.25
C TYR A 341 -6.20 -4.52 40.68
N MET A 342 -7.23 -4.53 41.53
CA MET A 342 -7.08 -4.97 42.92
C MET A 342 -6.70 -6.45 43.02
N VAL A 343 -7.24 -7.31 42.16
CA VAL A 343 -6.89 -8.73 42.11
C VAL A 343 -5.45 -8.93 41.63
N LYS A 344 -5.00 -8.17 40.62
CA LYS A 344 -3.62 -8.21 40.11
C LYS A 344 -2.61 -7.81 41.19
N GLU A 345 -2.90 -6.74 41.93
CA GLU A 345 -2.05 -6.25 43.03
C GLU A 345 -1.99 -7.25 44.20
N LEU A 346 -3.12 -7.86 44.57
CA LEU A 346 -3.16 -8.89 45.61
C LEU A 346 -2.27 -10.09 45.25
N ILE A 347 -2.41 -10.59 44.01
CA ILE A 347 -1.62 -11.74 43.53
C ILE A 347 -0.13 -11.35 43.42
N PHE A 348 0.17 -10.13 42.98
CA PHE A 348 1.53 -9.60 42.92
C PHE A 348 2.21 -9.61 44.29
N ALA A 349 1.53 -9.07 45.31
CA ALA A 349 2.05 -8.98 46.67
C ALA A 349 2.39 -10.38 47.24
N ILE A 350 1.51 -11.36 47.02
CA ILE A 350 1.68 -12.72 47.52
C ILE A 350 2.77 -13.48 46.75
N ALA A 351 2.81 -13.35 45.42
CA ALA A 351 3.84 -14.01 44.59
C ALA A 351 5.26 -13.56 44.97
N ASN A 352 5.43 -12.34 45.47
CA ASN A 352 6.73 -11.75 45.79
C ASN A 352 7.13 -11.84 47.29
N LYS A 353 6.30 -12.45 48.15
CA LYS A 353 6.46 -12.42 49.62
C LYS A 353 7.80 -12.96 50.16
N ASN A 354 8.43 -13.92 49.49
CA ASN A 354 9.62 -14.62 50.01
C ASN A 354 10.98 -14.05 49.53
N ASN A 355 11.00 -12.96 48.77
CA ASN A 355 12.25 -12.40 48.21
C ASN A 355 12.55 -11.02 48.81
N GLN A 356 12.84 -10.98 50.12
CA GLN A 356 13.59 -9.85 50.67
C GLN A 356 15.02 -9.95 50.16
N THR A 357 15.53 -8.90 49.52
CA THR A 357 16.84 -8.76 48.86
C THR A 357 16.92 -9.26 47.41
N GLN A 358 16.36 -8.53 46.44
CA GLN A 358 17.06 -8.05 45.22
C GLN A 358 16.22 -6.95 44.54
N ASN A 359 16.77 -5.72 44.47
CA ASN A 359 16.20 -4.62 43.70
C ASN A 359 16.47 -4.84 42.20
N THR A 360 15.74 -5.76 41.57
CA THR A 360 15.73 -5.91 40.12
C THR A 360 14.31 -5.81 39.60
N SER A 361 13.94 -4.61 39.13
CA SER A 361 12.69 -4.33 38.40
C SER A 361 12.76 -4.90 36.97
N SER A 362 13.01 -6.21 36.85
CA SER A 362 12.96 -6.94 35.59
C SER A 362 11.56 -7.54 35.42
N ILE A 363 10.88 -7.21 34.33
CA ILE A 363 9.58 -7.80 33.93
C ILE A 363 9.64 -9.34 33.95
N ASP A 364 10.79 -9.92 33.58
CA ASP A 364 11.00 -11.38 33.54
C ASP A 364 10.97 -12.04 34.93
N TYR A 365 11.40 -11.30 35.96
CA TYR A 365 11.41 -11.79 37.34
C TYR A 365 9.99 -11.90 37.92
N GLU A 366 9.15 -10.88 37.69
CA GLU A 366 7.76 -10.89 38.14
C GLU A 366 6.97 -12.05 37.51
N SER A 367 7.10 -12.22 36.19
CA SER A 367 6.42 -13.31 35.46
C SER A 367 6.81 -14.69 36.00
N LYS A 368 8.07 -14.89 36.40
CA LYS A 368 8.56 -16.15 36.97
C LYS A 368 7.94 -16.46 38.34
N GLN A 369 7.74 -15.46 39.20
CA GLN A 369 7.14 -15.67 40.52
C GLN A 369 5.64 -15.99 40.43
N ARG A 370 4.91 -15.26 39.60
CA ARG A 370 3.49 -15.56 39.31
C ARG A 370 3.31 -16.95 38.71
N LEU A 371 4.24 -17.38 37.84
CA LEU A 371 4.26 -18.74 37.29
C LEU A 371 4.51 -19.81 38.38
N ASN A 372 5.42 -19.55 39.32
CA ASN A 372 5.67 -20.46 40.45
C ASN A 372 4.45 -20.56 41.37
N LEU A 373 3.78 -19.44 41.64
CA LEU A 373 2.53 -19.41 42.42
C LEU A 373 1.45 -20.25 41.72
N TRP A 374 1.23 -20.06 40.42
CA TRP A 374 0.28 -20.90 39.66
C TRP A 374 0.64 -22.39 39.75
N LYS A 375 1.91 -22.76 39.53
CA LYS A 375 2.39 -24.15 39.67
C LYS A 375 2.10 -24.75 41.05
N SER A 376 2.10 -23.94 42.10
CA SER A 376 1.83 -24.41 43.47
C SER A 376 0.35 -24.65 43.77
N ILE A 377 -0.56 -23.92 43.12
CA ILE A 377 -2.01 -23.96 43.41
C ILE A 377 -2.84 -24.67 42.33
N ARG A 378 -2.30 -24.88 41.13
CA ARG A 378 -3.05 -25.40 39.97
C ARG A 378 -3.73 -26.74 40.22
N ALA A 379 -3.07 -27.66 40.91
CA ALA A 379 -3.65 -28.95 41.26
C ALA A 379 -4.82 -28.82 42.24
N LEU A 380 -4.72 -27.89 43.18
CA LEU A 380 -5.79 -27.61 44.12
C LEU A 380 -6.99 -26.93 43.44
N VAL A 381 -6.74 -25.99 42.53
CA VAL A 381 -7.78 -25.35 41.71
C VAL A 381 -8.55 -26.40 40.91
N TRP A 382 -7.84 -27.30 40.21
CA TRP A 382 -8.51 -28.36 39.44
C TRP A 382 -9.27 -29.34 40.35
N LYS A 383 -8.67 -29.76 41.49
CA LYS A 383 -9.34 -30.58 42.50
C LYS A 383 -10.64 -29.94 42.98
N ALA A 384 -10.61 -28.65 43.28
CA ALA A 384 -11.79 -27.91 43.73
C ALA A 384 -12.89 -27.90 42.67
N MET A 385 -12.57 -27.66 41.40
CA MET A 385 -13.53 -27.74 40.30
C MET A 385 -14.17 -29.14 40.20
N LEU A 386 -13.37 -30.20 40.27
CA LEU A 386 -13.86 -31.59 40.23
C LEU A 386 -14.76 -31.90 41.43
N CYS A 387 -14.45 -31.37 42.60
CA CYS A 387 -15.26 -31.57 43.79
C CYS A 387 -16.59 -30.81 43.73
N GLY A 388 -16.62 -29.60 43.20
CA GLY A 388 -17.86 -28.88 42.94
C GLY A 388 -18.74 -29.58 41.91
N TYR A 389 -18.13 -30.07 40.83
CA TYR A 389 -18.80 -30.91 39.81
C TYR A 389 -19.44 -32.17 40.42
N LYS A 390 -18.68 -32.90 41.24
CA LYS A 390 -19.17 -34.12 41.92
C LYS A 390 -20.29 -33.80 42.90
N ASP A 391 -20.15 -32.72 43.67
CA ASP A 391 -21.16 -32.29 44.65
C ASP A 391 -22.48 -31.91 44.01
N ALA A 392 -22.43 -31.36 42.79
CA ALA A 392 -23.61 -31.01 42.00
C ALA A 392 -24.33 -32.23 41.39
N GLY A 393 -23.76 -33.44 41.48
CA GLY A 393 -24.35 -34.69 40.95
C GLY A 393 -23.56 -35.35 39.81
N GLY A 394 -22.42 -34.79 39.40
CA GLY A 394 -21.58 -35.36 38.35
C GLY A 394 -20.89 -36.67 38.75
N THR A 395 -20.68 -37.57 37.79
CA THR A 395 -20.00 -38.87 37.99
C THR A 395 -18.59 -38.87 37.38
N PHE A 396 -17.72 -39.75 37.89
CA PHE A 396 -16.32 -39.82 37.45
C PHE A 396 -16.07 -41.04 36.53
N ASP A 397 -16.92 -41.22 35.52
CA ASP A 397 -16.95 -42.46 34.72
C ASP A 397 -16.04 -42.44 33.47
N ASN A 398 -15.53 -41.27 33.05
CA ASN A 398 -14.58 -41.14 31.94
C ASN A 398 -13.11 -41.35 32.37
N GLU A 399 -12.28 -41.89 31.46
CA GLU A 399 -10.80 -41.99 31.55
C GLU A 399 -10.09 -40.63 31.81
N VAL A 400 -10.80 -39.51 31.67
CA VAL A 400 -10.29 -38.13 31.85
C VAL A 400 -10.01 -37.76 33.33
N LEU A 401 -10.35 -38.64 34.28
CA LEU A 401 -10.17 -38.44 35.72
C LEU A 401 -9.00 -39.19 36.35
N ASN A 402 -8.01 -39.62 35.54
CA ASN A 402 -6.77 -40.26 35.98
C ASN A 402 -5.80 -39.34 36.75
N CYS A 403 -6.31 -38.44 37.61
CA CYS A 403 -5.49 -37.56 38.45
C CYS A 403 -4.50 -36.69 37.63
N GLN A 404 -4.90 -36.32 36.41
CA GLN A 404 -4.13 -35.51 35.48
C GLN A 404 -4.67 -34.08 35.42
N LEU A 405 -3.75 -33.12 35.31
CA LEU A 405 -4.11 -31.73 35.04
C LEU A 405 -4.52 -31.58 33.57
N PRO A 406 -5.48 -30.69 33.28
CA PRO A 406 -5.77 -30.29 31.90
C PRO A 406 -4.54 -29.67 31.23
N ASP A 407 -4.27 -30.07 29.99
CA ASP A 407 -3.25 -29.48 29.13
C ASP A 407 -3.64 -28.10 28.58
N THR A 408 -4.90 -27.70 28.74
CA THR A 408 -5.46 -26.43 28.26
C THR A 408 -4.77 -25.19 28.81
N GLU A 409 -4.06 -25.30 29.94
CA GLU A 409 -3.25 -24.20 30.49
C GLU A 409 -2.07 -23.80 29.59
N ASN A 410 -1.59 -24.70 28.72
CA ASN A 410 -0.46 -24.47 27.82
C ASN A 410 -0.87 -23.88 26.47
N THR A 411 -2.16 -23.84 26.16
CA THR A 411 -2.66 -23.24 24.91
C THR A 411 -2.72 -21.72 25.07
N ASP A 412 -2.43 -20.97 24.01
CA ASP A 412 -2.62 -19.52 24.00
C ASP A 412 -4.07 -19.11 24.34
N GLN A 413 -4.25 -18.04 25.11
CA GLN A 413 -5.57 -17.64 25.63
C GLN A 413 -6.53 -17.21 24.51
N PHE A 414 -6.06 -16.39 23.56
CA PHE A 414 -6.88 -15.95 22.44
C PHE A 414 -7.30 -17.16 21.60
N VAL A 415 -6.38 -18.06 21.30
CA VAL A 415 -6.63 -19.29 20.53
C VAL A 415 -7.73 -20.13 21.18
N ARG A 416 -7.72 -20.29 22.52
CA ARG A 416 -8.79 -21.01 23.23
C ARG A 416 -10.14 -20.31 23.13
N TRP A 417 -10.18 -19.00 23.35
CA TRP A 417 -11.43 -18.23 23.29
C TRP A 417 -12.00 -18.15 21.88
N PHE A 418 -11.15 -18.06 20.86
CA PHE A 418 -11.59 -18.04 19.46
C PHE A 418 -12.16 -19.39 19.02
N ALA A 419 -11.56 -20.51 19.45
CA ALA A 419 -12.13 -21.84 19.24
C ALA A 419 -13.48 -22.02 19.97
N GLU A 420 -13.57 -21.58 21.23
CA GLU A 420 -14.82 -21.58 22.00
C GLU A 420 -15.91 -20.69 21.36
N TRP A 421 -15.52 -19.54 20.82
CA TRP A 421 -16.41 -18.66 20.06
C TRP A 421 -16.98 -19.36 18.83
N GLY A 422 -16.14 -20.06 18.07
CA GLY A 422 -16.55 -20.81 16.88
C GLY A 422 -17.56 -21.92 17.19
N GLU A 423 -17.32 -22.69 18.26
CA GLU A 423 -18.26 -23.71 18.75
C GLU A 423 -19.61 -23.09 19.15
N ASN A 424 -19.57 -22.02 19.93
CA ASN A 424 -20.77 -21.34 20.41
C ASN A 424 -21.56 -20.71 19.26
N PHE A 425 -20.87 -20.16 18.26
CA PHE A 425 -21.50 -19.62 17.06
C PHE A 425 -22.27 -20.71 16.30
N CYS A 426 -21.66 -21.86 16.01
CA CYS A 426 -22.36 -22.93 15.29
C CYS A 426 -23.56 -23.47 16.10
N ILE A 427 -23.38 -23.74 17.40
CA ILE A 427 -24.46 -24.22 18.28
C ILE A 427 -25.61 -23.21 18.34
N ARG A 428 -25.30 -21.91 18.46
CA ARG A 428 -26.31 -20.85 18.49
C ARG A 428 -27.01 -20.71 17.15
N ARG A 429 -26.27 -20.71 16.04
CA ARG A 429 -26.82 -20.61 14.69
C ARG A 429 -27.82 -21.73 14.40
N ASP A 430 -27.49 -22.97 14.72
CA ASP A 430 -28.40 -24.11 14.53
C ASP A 430 -29.70 -23.95 15.32
N LYS A 431 -29.60 -23.44 16.55
CA LYS A 431 -30.78 -23.18 17.40
C LYS A 431 -31.61 -22.01 16.93
N GLU A 432 -30.98 -20.91 16.53
CA GLU A 432 -31.71 -19.77 15.99
C GLU A 432 -32.39 -20.13 14.66
N LEU A 433 -31.74 -20.94 13.81
CA LEU A 433 -32.34 -21.47 12.59
C LEU A 433 -33.54 -22.37 12.88
N LYS A 434 -33.45 -23.25 13.87
CA LYS A 434 -34.56 -24.10 14.30
C LYS A 434 -35.71 -23.27 14.87
N TYR A 435 -35.41 -22.34 15.77
CA TYR A 435 -36.40 -21.43 16.35
C TYR A 435 -37.10 -20.59 15.27
N LEU A 436 -36.34 -20.11 14.28
CA LEU A 436 -36.86 -19.38 13.15
C LEU A 436 -37.79 -20.25 12.30
N LYS A 437 -37.37 -21.48 11.97
CA LYS A 437 -38.21 -22.44 11.25
C LYS A 437 -39.50 -22.72 12.00
N GLU A 438 -39.46 -22.98 13.31
CA GLU A 438 -40.67 -23.24 14.11
C GLU A 438 -41.62 -22.04 14.17
N LYS A 439 -41.09 -20.81 14.28
CA LYS A 439 -41.90 -19.59 14.36
C LYS A 439 -42.43 -19.11 13.01
N CYS A 440 -41.81 -19.52 11.91
CA CYS A 440 -42.16 -19.10 10.56
C CYS A 440 -42.72 -20.24 9.68
N LEU A 441 -42.75 -21.49 10.17
CA LEU A 441 -43.28 -22.64 9.43
C LEU A 441 -44.77 -22.44 9.09
N GLY A 442 -45.11 -22.50 7.80
CA GLY A 442 -46.48 -22.36 7.33
C GLY A 442 -47.03 -20.94 7.40
N VAL A 443 -46.19 -19.92 7.65
CA VAL A 443 -46.58 -18.51 7.54
C VAL A 443 -46.42 -18.07 6.09
N THR A 444 -47.54 -17.87 5.41
CA THR A 444 -47.59 -17.27 4.08
C THR A 444 -47.91 -15.78 4.18
N CYS A 445 -47.49 -15.00 3.18
CA CYS A 445 -47.74 -13.55 3.14
C CYS A 445 -49.22 -13.16 3.28
N ASN A 446 -50.15 -14.09 2.98
CA ASN A 446 -51.60 -13.90 3.02
C ASN A 446 -52.30 -14.56 4.21
N ASP A 447 -51.56 -15.13 5.17
CA ASP A 447 -52.18 -15.71 6.37
C ASP A 447 -52.97 -14.66 7.16
N LEU A 448 -54.22 -15.01 7.49
CA LEU A 448 -55.19 -14.20 8.25
C LEU A 448 -54.88 -14.17 9.75
N ASP A 449 -53.99 -15.05 10.22
CA ASP A 449 -53.60 -15.16 11.62
C ASP A 449 -52.47 -14.16 11.97
N GLU A 450 -52.87 -12.93 12.29
CA GLU A 450 -52.00 -11.80 12.63
C GLU A 450 -50.99 -12.12 13.75
N ASN A 451 -51.36 -13.03 14.67
CA ASN A 451 -50.53 -13.43 15.79
C ASN A 451 -49.28 -14.23 15.34
N LYS A 452 -49.39 -15.05 14.29
CA LYS A 452 -48.25 -15.81 13.73
C LYS A 452 -47.27 -14.89 12.98
N LYS A 453 -47.79 -13.87 12.27
CA LYS A 453 -46.97 -12.83 11.62
C LYS A 453 -46.19 -11.99 12.63
N GLN A 454 -46.85 -11.56 13.72
CA GLN A 454 -46.21 -10.82 14.81
C GLN A 454 -45.14 -11.64 15.56
N ALA A 455 -45.20 -12.98 15.52
CA ALA A 455 -44.17 -13.84 16.12
C ALA A 455 -42.97 -14.11 15.19
N CYS A 456 -43.18 -14.24 13.87
CA CYS A 456 -42.12 -14.53 12.90
C CYS A 456 -41.20 -13.31 12.61
N GLN A 457 -41.76 -12.11 12.37
CA GLN A 457 -40.97 -10.92 12.04
C GLN A 457 -39.90 -10.53 13.08
N PRO A 458 -40.20 -10.46 14.40
CA PRO A 458 -39.18 -10.19 15.41
C PRO A 458 -38.13 -11.29 15.49
N SER A 459 -38.50 -12.54 15.21
CA SER A 459 -37.58 -13.68 15.21
C SER A 459 -36.58 -13.57 14.05
N CYS A 460 -37.03 -13.14 12.87
CA CYS A 460 -36.17 -12.87 11.71
C CYS A 460 -35.17 -11.74 11.99
N ARG A 461 -35.64 -10.61 12.54
CA ARG A 461 -34.75 -9.48 12.90
C ARG A 461 -33.71 -9.88 13.94
N LYS A 462 -34.11 -10.66 14.96
CA LYS A 462 -33.19 -11.18 15.98
C LYS A 462 -32.09 -12.04 15.37
N TYR A 463 -32.46 -12.88 14.41
CA TYR A 463 -31.49 -13.77 13.76
C TYR A 463 -30.54 -13.00 12.81
N GLU A 464 -31.05 -12.03 12.05
CA GLU A 464 -30.23 -11.14 11.22
C GLU A 464 -29.24 -10.34 12.07
N GLN A 465 -29.70 -9.79 13.20
CA GLN A 465 -28.85 -9.08 14.14
C GLN A 465 -27.78 -10.01 14.75
N PHE A 466 -28.15 -11.26 15.08
CA PHE A 466 -27.20 -12.27 15.52
C PHE A 466 -26.10 -12.54 14.48
N LEU A 467 -26.45 -12.72 13.20
CA LEU A 467 -25.47 -12.96 12.14
C LEU A 467 -24.58 -11.75 11.89
N THR A 468 -25.15 -10.55 11.84
CA THR A 468 -24.40 -9.29 11.65
C THR A 468 -23.40 -9.08 12.78
N ASN A 469 -23.84 -9.25 14.03
CA ASN A 469 -22.96 -9.14 15.19
C ASN A 469 -21.87 -10.22 15.16
N SER A 470 -22.22 -11.46 14.80
CA SER A 470 -21.24 -12.56 14.72
C SER A 470 -20.22 -12.35 13.60
N LYS A 471 -20.62 -11.76 12.47
CA LYS A 471 -19.70 -11.37 11.38
C LYS A 471 -18.68 -10.36 11.88
N ASN A 472 -19.12 -9.31 12.54
CA ASN A 472 -18.22 -8.30 13.10
C ASN A 472 -17.29 -8.90 14.16
N GLN A 473 -17.78 -9.83 15.00
CA GLN A 473 -16.95 -10.55 15.97
C GLN A 473 -15.89 -11.42 15.29
N TYR A 474 -16.24 -12.08 14.19
CA TYR A 474 -15.32 -12.90 13.41
C TYR A 474 -14.23 -12.05 12.75
N GLU A 475 -14.59 -10.97 12.05
CA GLU A 475 -13.60 -10.13 11.35
C GLU A 475 -12.59 -9.51 12.33
N ASN A 476 -13.05 -9.00 13.47
CA ASN A 476 -12.14 -8.47 14.50
C ASN A 476 -11.19 -9.56 15.05
N GLN A 477 -11.70 -10.75 15.39
CA GLN A 477 -10.86 -11.83 15.90
C GLN A 477 -9.95 -12.42 14.81
N LYS A 478 -10.33 -12.34 13.53
CA LYS A 478 -9.48 -12.76 12.40
C LYS A 478 -8.19 -11.95 12.36
N GLU A 479 -8.25 -10.65 12.58
CA GLU A 479 -7.07 -9.78 12.64
C GLU A 479 -6.09 -10.23 13.74
N GLU A 480 -6.61 -10.52 14.93
CA GLU A 480 -5.80 -11.03 16.07
C GLU A 480 -5.17 -12.39 15.76
N PHE A 481 -5.91 -13.28 15.10
CA PHE A 481 -5.39 -14.56 14.65
C PHE A 481 -4.25 -14.40 13.64
N GLU A 482 -4.39 -13.53 12.63
CA GLU A 482 -3.34 -13.31 11.62
C GLU A 482 -2.07 -12.69 12.22
N TYR A 483 -2.20 -11.87 13.26
CA TYR A 483 -1.04 -11.39 14.05
C TYR A 483 -0.29 -12.56 14.72
N LEU A 484 -1.01 -13.41 15.46
CA LEU A 484 -0.44 -14.54 16.21
C LEU A 484 0.07 -15.69 15.33
N LYS A 485 -0.46 -15.80 14.11
CA LYS A 485 -0.14 -16.85 13.12
C LYS A 485 1.34 -16.93 12.78
N SER A 486 2.06 -15.80 12.79
CA SER A 486 3.50 -15.75 12.49
C SER A 486 4.36 -16.36 13.63
N SER A 487 3.92 -16.13 14.87
CA SER A 487 4.59 -16.51 16.11
C SER A 487 4.37 -17.98 16.51
N ILE A 488 3.27 -18.59 16.07
CA ILE A 488 2.92 -19.99 16.41
C ILE A 488 3.14 -20.90 15.18
N PRO A 489 4.17 -21.77 15.16
CA PRO A 489 4.50 -22.60 14.01
C PRO A 489 3.36 -23.48 13.49
N GLU A 490 2.46 -23.93 14.39
CA GLU A 490 1.29 -24.77 14.06
C GLU A 490 0.29 -24.05 13.14
N PHE A 491 0.29 -22.71 13.10
CA PHE A 491 -0.72 -21.90 12.41
C PHE A 491 -0.20 -21.20 11.14
N ARG A 492 1.12 -21.12 10.91
CA ARG A 492 1.74 -20.38 9.79
C ARG A 492 1.17 -20.66 8.39
N LYS A 493 0.60 -21.86 8.18
CA LYS A 493 0.03 -22.30 6.89
C LYS A 493 -1.50 -22.35 6.85
N LYS A 494 -2.19 -21.90 7.91
CA LYS A 494 -3.64 -22.00 8.07
C LYS A 494 -4.27 -20.60 8.08
N ASN A 495 -5.41 -20.42 7.42
CA ASN A 495 -6.25 -19.24 7.65
C ASN A 495 -7.16 -19.42 8.88
N ALA A 496 -7.78 -18.34 9.35
CA ALA A 496 -8.63 -18.36 10.56
C ALA A 496 -9.77 -19.41 10.49
N ILE A 497 -10.34 -19.65 9.31
CA ILE A 497 -11.40 -20.66 9.14
C ILE A 497 -10.84 -22.08 9.21
N GLU A 498 -9.70 -22.35 8.57
CA GLU A 498 -9.01 -23.64 8.66
C GLU A 498 -8.61 -23.95 10.10
N PHE A 499 -8.14 -22.94 10.83
CA PHE A 499 -7.87 -23.03 12.25
C PHE A 499 -9.12 -23.41 13.05
N LEU A 500 -10.24 -22.70 12.85
CA LEU A 500 -11.49 -23.02 13.54
C LEU A 500 -11.93 -24.45 13.21
N LYS A 501 -12.01 -24.82 11.92
CA LYS A 501 -12.38 -26.18 11.49
C LYS A 501 -11.58 -27.28 12.20
N GLU A 502 -10.28 -27.09 12.33
CA GLU A 502 -9.40 -28.07 12.95
C GLU A 502 -9.54 -28.12 14.48
N LYS A 503 -9.56 -26.95 15.14
CA LYS A 503 -9.56 -26.87 16.60
C LYS A 503 -10.92 -27.16 17.22
N CYS A 504 -12.03 -26.81 16.56
CA CYS A 504 -13.37 -27.09 17.06
C CYS A 504 -14.06 -28.33 16.47
N LYS A 505 -13.38 -29.12 15.63
CA LYS A 505 -13.78 -30.47 15.16
C LYS A 505 -15.27 -30.56 14.75
N SER A 506 -15.98 -31.63 15.10
CA SER A 506 -17.40 -31.87 14.73
C SER A 506 -18.41 -30.89 15.33
N LYS A 507 -18.00 -30.03 16.28
CA LYS A 507 -18.84 -28.98 16.89
C LYS A 507 -18.88 -27.70 16.03
N CYS A 508 -17.99 -27.60 15.05
CA CYS A 508 -17.90 -26.51 14.08
C CYS A 508 -18.36 -26.90 12.68
N SER A 509 -19.28 -27.86 12.58
CA SER A 509 -19.82 -28.35 11.31
C SER A 509 -20.38 -27.25 10.40
N CYS A 510 -20.80 -26.11 10.98
CA CYS A 510 -21.28 -24.96 10.23
C CYS A 510 -20.19 -24.26 9.38
N PHE A 511 -18.91 -24.56 9.61
CA PHE A 511 -17.77 -24.08 8.84
C PHE A 511 -17.30 -25.07 7.74
N GLU A 512 -17.62 -26.37 7.83
CA GLU A 512 -17.02 -27.45 7.00
C GLU A 512 -17.06 -27.20 5.49
N LYS A 513 -18.17 -26.67 4.96
CA LYS A 513 -18.42 -26.46 3.52
C LYS A 513 -17.82 -25.17 2.92
N ASN A 514 -17.12 -24.34 3.70
CA ASN A 514 -16.71 -22.99 3.28
C ASN A 514 -15.19 -22.81 3.29
N ASN A 515 -14.63 -22.13 2.29
CA ASN A 515 -13.22 -21.71 2.24
C ASN A 515 -13.10 -20.17 2.39
N GLU A 516 -11.88 -19.63 2.45
CA GLU A 516 -11.64 -18.20 2.69
C GLU A 516 -12.37 -17.25 1.72
N ILE A 517 -12.56 -17.68 0.47
CA ILE A 517 -13.30 -16.95 -0.57
C ILE A 517 -14.82 -16.94 -0.30
N ASN A 518 -15.34 -17.93 0.44
CA ASN A 518 -16.76 -18.15 0.69
C ASN A 518 -17.20 -17.85 2.14
N VAL A 519 -16.34 -17.25 2.98
CA VAL A 519 -16.67 -16.97 4.40
C VAL A 519 -17.87 -16.02 4.53
N GLY A 520 -18.02 -15.10 3.57
CA GLY A 520 -19.20 -14.25 3.45
C GLY A 520 -20.51 -15.04 3.51
N LYS A 521 -20.55 -16.23 2.88
CA LYS A 521 -21.75 -17.10 2.84
C LYS A 521 -22.17 -17.69 4.19
N ILE A 522 -21.27 -17.72 5.17
CA ILE A 522 -21.59 -18.21 6.54
C ILE A 522 -22.41 -17.16 7.29
N PHE A 523 -22.12 -15.88 7.03
CA PHE A 523 -22.71 -14.73 7.69
C PHE A 523 -23.79 -14.03 6.83
N GLU A 524 -23.84 -14.32 5.53
CA GLU A 524 -24.96 -14.00 4.66
C GLU A 524 -26.16 -14.90 4.99
N TYR A 525 -27.35 -14.33 4.95
CA TYR A 525 -28.61 -15.05 5.09
C TYR A 525 -29.47 -14.75 3.85
N LEU A 526 -30.15 -15.68 3.17
CA LEU A 526 -30.90 -16.88 3.58
C LEU A 526 -30.72 -18.02 2.56
N SER A 527 -30.85 -19.27 3.00
CA SER A 527 -31.28 -20.36 2.09
C SER A 527 -32.63 -19.95 1.49
N TYR A 528 -32.79 -20.18 0.19
CA TYR A 528 -33.95 -19.76 -0.61
C TYR A 528 -35.29 -20.02 0.11
N ASP A 529 -35.38 -21.12 0.88
CA ASP A 529 -36.59 -21.60 1.54
C ASP A 529 -37.07 -20.76 2.73
N ILE A 530 -36.20 -19.99 3.40
CA ILE A 530 -36.56 -19.20 4.59
C ILE A 530 -36.68 -17.69 4.25
N LYS A 531 -36.07 -17.25 3.13
CA LYS A 531 -36.07 -15.84 2.67
C LYS A 531 -37.48 -15.32 2.50
N ASP A 532 -38.31 -16.12 1.84
CA ASP A 532 -39.69 -15.78 1.53
C ASP A 532 -40.61 -15.80 2.78
N GLN A 533 -40.19 -16.44 3.88
CA GLN A 533 -40.94 -16.49 5.14
C GLN A 533 -40.61 -15.31 6.07
N CYS A 534 -39.36 -14.86 6.08
CA CYS A 534 -38.91 -13.74 6.91
C CYS A 534 -39.15 -12.36 6.29
N ASP A 535 -39.21 -12.29 4.96
CA ASP A 535 -39.58 -11.08 4.21
C ASP A 535 -41.10 -10.86 4.23
N CYS A 536 -41.72 -10.89 5.42
CA CYS A 536 -42.86 -10.02 5.65
C CYS A 536 -42.31 -8.60 5.86
N LYS A 537 -41.86 -7.94 4.80
CA LYS A 537 -42.19 -6.51 4.72
C LYS A 537 -43.70 -6.49 4.88
N THR A 538 -44.26 -5.63 5.75
CA THR A 538 -45.64 -5.19 5.53
C THR A 538 -45.75 -5.05 4.04
N ALA A 539 -46.68 -5.76 3.38
CA ALA A 539 -47.02 -5.42 2.01
C ALA A 539 -47.08 -3.91 2.07
N LYS A 540 -46.05 -3.26 1.49
CA LYS A 540 -46.00 -1.82 1.45
C LYS A 540 -47.37 -1.56 0.85
N SER A 541 -48.23 -0.87 1.63
CA SER A 541 -49.69 -0.78 1.43
C SER A 541 -49.99 -1.09 -0.02
N PRO A 542 -50.86 -2.06 -0.40
CA PRO A 542 -50.99 -2.65 -1.75
C PRO A 542 -50.70 -1.73 -2.96
N ASP A 543 -50.82 -0.42 -2.76
CA ASP A 543 -50.32 0.75 -3.49
C ASP A 543 -48.87 1.28 -3.20
N ASP A 544 -47.80 0.51 -2.86
CA ASP A 544 -46.47 1.14 -2.73
C ASP A 544 -45.95 1.59 -4.09
N PRO A 545 -45.77 2.91 -4.25
CA PRO A 545 -45.57 3.45 -5.56
C PRO A 545 -44.14 3.19 -6.08
N PHE A 546 -43.24 2.58 -5.32
CA PHE A 546 -41.84 2.36 -5.68
C PHE A 546 -41.42 0.88 -5.71
N LYS A 547 -42.38 -0.07 -5.67
CA LYS A 547 -42.11 -1.52 -5.70
C LYS A 547 -41.45 -2.00 -6.99
N ASP A 548 -41.68 -1.29 -8.08
CA ASP A 548 -41.04 -1.53 -9.37
C ASP A 548 -39.50 -1.46 -9.27
N LEU A 549 -38.97 -0.49 -8.51
CA LEU A 549 -37.53 -0.32 -8.28
C LEU A 549 -36.88 -1.39 -7.38
N ASP A 550 -37.61 -2.38 -6.86
CA ASP A 550 -37.01 -3.53 -6.17
C ASP A 550 -36.24 -4.45 -7.14
N LYS A 551 -36.55 -4.39 -8.43
CA LYS A 551 -35.92 -5.16 -9.52
C LYS A 551 -34.97 -4.29 -10.34
N CYS A 552 -33.95 -4.91 -10.92
CA CYS A 552 -33.02 -4.19 -11.80
C CYS A 552 -33.67 -3.82 -13.15
N PRO A 553 -33.37 -2.64 -13.73
CA PRO A 553 -33.89 -2.21 -15.03
C PRO A 553 -33.35 -2.95 -16.28
N ASN A 554 -32.71 -4.11 -16.16
CA ASN A 554 -32.08 -4.84 -17.27
C ASN A 554 -33.07 -5.69 -18.12
N ASP A 555 -34.20 -6.13 -17.57
CA ASP A 555 -35.19 -6.96 -18.28
C ASP A 555 -35.95 -6.21 -19.39
N MET A 556 -36.17 -6.87 -20.54
CA MET A 556 -36.97 -6.34 -21.66
C MET A 556 -38.43 -6.02 -21.27
N ASN A 557 -38.98 -6.73 -20.27
CA ASN A 557 -40.35 -6.52 -19.77
C ASN A 557 -40.47 -5.39 -18.73
N ASN A 558 -39.36 -4.78 -18.29
CA ASN A 558 -39.33 -3.69 -17.29
C ASN A 558 -39.12 -2.30 -17.90
N ASN A 559 -39.16 -2.14 -19.23
CA ASN A 559 -38.97 -0.83 -19.87
C ASN A 559 -39.98 0.24 -19.39
N ASN A 560 -41.18 -0.18 -18.98
CA ASN A 560 -42.19 0.74 -18.47
C ASN A 560 -41.88 1.30 -17.06
N MET A 561 -41.00 0.64 -16.29
CA MET A 561 -40.56 1.12 -14.99
C MET A 561 -39.74 2.41 -15.12
N CYS A 562 -38.76 2.43 -16.03
CA CYS A 562 -37.87 3.58 -16.16
C CYS A 562 -38.61 4.84 -16.61
N ASN A 563 -39.66 4.69 -17.43
CA ASN A 563 -40.53 5.80 -17.87
C ASN A 563 -41.11 6.60 -16.68
N LYS A 564 -41.29 5.97 -15.52
CA LYS A 564 -41.82 6.62 -14.32
C LYS A 564 -40.81 7.57 -13.66
N TYR A 565 -39.51 7.28 -13.77
CA TYR A 565 -38.43 7.96 -13.05
C TYR A 565 -37.56 8.86 -13.93
N ILE A 566 -37.76 8.82 -15.24
CA ILE A 566 -37.12 9.71 -16.19
C ILE A 566 -37.81 11.09 -16.12
N ARG A 567 -37.03 12.12 -15.78
CA ARG A 567 -37.46 13.52 -15.83
C ARG A 567 -36.33 14.40 -16.33
N ASN A 568 -36.70 15.55 -16.91
CA ASN A 568 -35.74 16.57 -17.27
C ASN A 568 -35.05 17.10 -16.02
N ARG A 569 -33.71 17.20 -16.10
CA ARG A 569 -32.87 17.81 -15.08
C ARG A 569 -33.33 19.25 -14.83
N LEU A 570 -33.66 19.59 -13.58
CA LEU A 570 -34.11 20.95 -13.21
C LEU A 570 -32.95 21.96 -13.09
N CYS A 571 -31.72 21.49 -13.21
CA CYS A 571 -30.53 22.33 -13.25
C CYS A 571 -30.10 22.56 -14.70
N GLY A 572 -29.62 23.77 -15.02
CA GLY A 572 -29.23 24.14 -16.37
C GLY A 572 -28.18 23.20 -16.98
N LYS A 573 -28.20 23.09 -18.32
CA LYS A 573 -27.22 22.32 -19.10
C LYS A 573 -25.86 23.03 -19.08
N LYS A 574 -25.07 22.85 -18.01
CA LYS A 574 -23.66 23.25 -18.01
C LYS A 574 -22.86 22.14 -18.66
N LYS A 575 -21.89 22.47 -19.53
CA LYS A 575 -20.90 21.48 -19.99
C LYS A 575 -20.16 20.92 -18.77
N ASN A 576 -20.09 19.60 -18.67
CA ASN A 576 -19.31 18.97 -17.62
C ASN A 576 -17.90 18.64 -18.14
N SER A 577 -16.99 19.61 -18.10
CA SER A 577 -15.57 19.29 -18.24
C SER A 577 -15.05 18.80 -16.88
N ASN A 578 -14.49 17.59 -16.87
CA ASN A 578 -13.83 17.02 -15.68
C ASN A 578 -12.35 17.44 -15.59
N LEU A 579 -11.97 18.53 -16.26
CA LEU A 579 -10.58 18.97 -16.34
C LEU A 579 -10.01 19.28 -14.95
N ILE A 580 -8.76 18.91 -14.70
CA ILE A 580 -8.08 19.11 -13.41
C ILE A 580 -8.11 20.58 -12.95
N GLU A 581 -8.05 21.53 -13.89
CA GLU A 581 -8.15 22.97 -13.61
C GLU A 581 -9.48 23.38 -12.93
N HIS A 582 -10.54 22.59 -13.07
CA HIS A 582 -11.86 22.86 -12.46
C HIS A 582 -12.06 22.18 -11.10
N TRP A 583 -11.09 21.38 -10.63
CA TRP A 583 -11.13 20.81 -9.30
C TRP A 583 -10.82 21.91 -8.27
N TYR A 584 -11.69 22.06 -7.27
CA TYR A 584 -11.61 23.19 -6.33
C TYR A 584 -11.44 22.71 -4.89
N GLY A 585 -10.63 23.43 -4.12
CA GLY A 585 -10.49 23.31 -2.67
C GLY A 585 -9.04 23.29 -2.21
N LYS A 586 -8.83 23.62 -0.93
CA LYS A 586 -7.49 23.77 -0.33
C LYS A 586 -6.88 22.40 -0.05
N ASP A 587 -7.37 21.73 0.98
CA ASP A 587 -6.86 20.42 1.41
C ASP A 587 -7.67 19.26 0.78
N ILE A 588 -8.92 19.53 0.40
CA ILE A 588 -9.81 18.59 -0.28
C ILE A 588 -10.10 19.13 -1.67
N LEU A 589 -9.78 18.36 -2.71
CA LEU A 589 -10.19 18.71 -4.06
C LEU A 589 -11.57 18.12 -4.34
N VAL A 590 -12.56 18.99 -4.47
CA VAL A 590 -13.95 18.63 -4.79
C VAL A 590 -14.07 18.37 -6.29
N PRO A 591 -14.48 17.16 -6.72
CA PRO A 591 -14.63 16.86 -8.14
C PRO A 591 -15.63 17.81 -8.83
N PRO A 592 -15.38 18.27 -10.06
CA PRO A 592 -16.32 19.11 -10.82
C PRO A 592 -17.73 18.50 -10.93
N ARG A 593 -17.77 17.16 -10.99
CA ARG A 593 -19.00 16.36 -10.93
C ARG A 593 -19.81 16.61 -9.65
N ARG A 594 -19.17 16.58 -8.47
CA ARG A 594 -19.81 16.84 -7.18
C ARG A 594 -20.24 18.30 -7.05
N GLN A 595 -19.43 19.24 -7.52
CA GLN A 595 -19.76 20.68 -7.52
C GLN A 595 -21.03 20.97 -8.33
N LYS A 596 -21.23 20.24 -9.44
CA LYS A 596 -22.35 20.43 -10.36
C LYS A 596 -23.56 19.54 -10.05
N LEU A 597 -23.51 18.77 -8.96
CA LEU A 597 -24.54 17.81 -8.56
C LEU A 597 -25.93 18.47 -8.46
N CYS A 598 -26.92 17.97 -9.20
CA CYS A 598 -28.26 18.53 -9.20
C CYS A 598 -29.21 17.82 -8.22
N LEU A 599 -29.43 18.41 -7.04
CA LEU A 599 -30.48 17.98 -6.09
C LEU A 599 -31.61 19.02 -5.91
N ARG A 600 -31.84 19.87 -6.93
CA ARG A 600 -32.82 20.98 -6.86
C ARG A 600 -34.24 20.53 -6.50
N ASN A 601 -34.61 19.31 -6.87
CA ASN A 601 -35.91 18.69 -6.51
C ASN A 601 -36.14 18.65 -4.99
N ILE A 602 -35.08 18.53 -4.20
CA ILE A 602 -35.12 18.35 -2.74
C ILE A 602 -34.87 19.68 -2.00
N ILE A 603 -34.17 20.61 -2.65
CA ILE A 603 -33.69 21.86 -2.06
C ILE A 603 -34.78 22.95 -1.97
N GLY A 604 -35.87 22.86 -2.74
CA GLY A 604 -36.92 23.88 -2.83
C GLY A 604 -37.64 24.24 -1.50
N ARG A 605 -38.27 25.42 -1.45
CA ARG A 605 -38.95 26.00 -0.26
C ARG A 605 -40.21 25.27 0.22
N ASN A 606 -40.76 24.31 -0.55
CA ASN A 606 -42.03 23.66 -0.23
C ASN A 606 -41.84 22.50 0.77
N TYR A 607 -42.04 22.82 2.05
CA TYR A 607 -41.89 21.93 3.20
C TYR A 607 -42.71 20.63 3.09
N TYR A 608 -42.06 19.47 3.34
CA TYR A 608 -42.65 18.12 3.37
C TYR A 608 -43.49 17.86 4.64
N LYS A 609 -44.38 18.80 5.01
CA LYS A 609 -45.08 18.87 6.31
C LYS A 609 -46.34 17.98 6.42
N ARG A 610 -46.61 17.14 5.41
CA ARG A 610 -47.83 16.32 5.30
C ARG A 610 -47.53 14.85 5.61
N LYS A 611 -48.60 14.09 5.89
CA LYS A 611 -48.58 12.63 6.17
C LYS A 611 -47.86 11.78 5.10
N ASP A 612 -47.66 12.31 3.88
CA ASP A 612 -46.95 11.67 2.75
C ASP A 612 -45.49 12.12 2.54
N GLY A 613 -44.96 12.98 3.40
CA GLY A 613 -43.69 13.69 3.19
C GLY A 613 -42.51 12.77 2.89
N LYS A 614 -42.49 11.57 3.49
CA LYS A 614 -41.47 10.53 3.29
C LYS A 614 -41.45 10.02 1.84
N ASN A 615 -42.62 9.74 1.27
CA ASN A 615 -42.73 9.26 -0.11
C ASN A 615 -42.39 10.37 -1.10
N LYS A 616 -42.79 11.61 -0.80
CA LYS A 616 -42.47 12.75 -1.65
C LYS A 616 -40.96 13.03 -1.68
N PHE A 617 -40.29 13.04 -0.53
CA PHE A 617 -38.82 13.14 -0.45
C PHE A 617 -38.13 12.03 -1.25
N LYS A 618 -38.56 10.78 -1.06
CA LYS A 618 -38.04 9.64 -1.81
C LYS A 618 -38.19 9.85 -3.32
N ASN A 619 -39.37 10.24 -3.78
CA ASN A 619 -39.64 10.44 -5.20
C ASN A 619 -38.76 11.55 -5.80
N ASP A 620 -38.63 12.68 -5.11
CA ASP A 620 -37.81 13.83 -5.54
C ASP A 620 -36.32 13.44 -5.65
N LEU A 621 -35.83 12.62 -4.71
CA LEU A 621 -34.47 12.07 -4.74
C LEU A 621 -34.26 11.10 -5.91
N LEU A 622 -35.20 10.18 -6.14
CA LEU A 622 -35.12 9.22 -7.26
C LEU A 622 -35.09 9.94 -8.61
N TYR A 623 -35.92 10.98 -8.78
CA TYR A 623 -35.90 11.81 -9.99
C TYR A 623 -34.59 12.57 -10.16
N ALA A 624 -34.06 13.15 -9.08
CA ALA A 624 -32.80 13.86 -9.13
C ALA A 624 -31.67 12.91 -9.56
N ALA A 625 -31.56 11.75 -8.90
CA ALA A 625 -30.55 10.73 -9.18
C ALA A 625 -30.63 10.19 -10.62
N SER A 626 -31.83 9.85 -11.10
CA SER A 626 -32.08 9.41 -12.48
C SER A 626 -31.67 10.48 -13.50
N SER A 627 -32.10 11.74 -13.30
CA SER A 627 -31.79 12.84 -14.21
C SER A 627 -30.29 13.19 -14.24
N GLU A 628 -29.59 13.03 -13.11
CA GLU A 628 -28.15 13.26 -13.03
C GLU A 628 -27.37 12.17 -13.76
N ALA A 629 -27.80 10.91 -13.63
CA ALA A 629 -27.19 9.79 -14.35
C ALA A 629 -27.34 9.92 -15.87
N LYS A 630 -28.54 10.31 -16.34
CA LYS A 630 -28.77 10.65 -17.74
C LYS A 630 -27.83 11.76 -18.21
N PHE A 631 -27.73 12.85 -17.44
CA PHE A 631 -26.87 13.99 -17.77
C PHE A 631 -25.40 13.58 -17.92
N PHE A 632 -24.84 12.78 -17.01
CA PHE A 632 -23.47 12.29 -17.20
C PHE A 632 -23.35 11.46 -18.48
N THR A 633 -24.28 10.56 -18.71
CA THR A 633 -24.23 9.70 -19.90
C THR A 633 -24.31 10.49 -21.21
N GLU A 634 -25.01 11.62 -21.25
CA GLU A 634 -25.07 12.53 -22.40
C GLU A 634 -23.80 13.39 -22.58
N ASN A 635 -23.06 13.66 -21.50
CA ASN A 635 -21.92 14.60 -21.52
C ASN A 635 -20.54 13.91 -21.54
N TYR A 636 -20.45 12.65 -21.17
CA TYR A 636 -19.21 11.86 -21.29
C TYR A 636 -19.16 11.16 -22.65
N GLU A 637 -18.00 11.24 -23.31
CA GLU A 637 -17.73 10.55 -24.57
C GLU A 637 -17.68 9.02 -24.37
N ASP A 638 -16.92 8.54 -23.37
CA ASP A 638 -16.87 7.13 -23.01
C ASP A 638 -17.99 6.77 -22.01
N LYS A 639 -18.82 5.80 -22.38
CA LYS A 639 -19.94 5.34 -21.53
C LYS A 639 -19.48 4.63 -20.26
N ARG A 640 -18.31 4.00 -20.26
CA ARG A 640 -17.73 3.38 -19.04
C ARG A 640 -17.27 4.45 -18.06
N GLU A 641 -16.69 5.55 -18.55
CA GLU A 641 -16.38 6.71 -17.71
C GLU A 641 -17.66 7.33 -17.14
N ALA A 642 -18.71 7.46 -17.96
CA ALA A 642 -20.01 7.93 -17.51
C ALA A 642 -20.55 7.05 -16.37
N LEU A 643 -20.51 5.73 -16.52
CA LEU A 643 -20.95 4.79 -15.50
C LEU A 643 -20.13 4.91 -14.20
N GLN A 644 -18.80 5.08 -14.30
CA GLN A 644 -17.97 5.30 -13.12
C GLN A 644 -18.31 6.61 -12.40
N ALA A 645 -18.52 7.70 -13.15
CA ALA A 645 -18.99 8.97 -12.61
C ALA A 645 -20.37 8.83 -11.91
N ILE A 646 -21.26 7.99 -12.45
CA ILE A 646 -22.55 7.67 -11.84
C ILE A 646 -22.36 6.92 -10.51
N LYS A 647 -21.43 5.97 -10.42
CA LYS A 647 -21.09 5.26 -9.16
C LYS A 647 -20.55 6.20 -8.08
N TYR A 648 -19.64 7.11 -8.44
CA TYR A 648 -19.15 8.12 -7.48
C TYR A 648 -20.27 9.07 -7.05
N THR A 649 -21.16 9.45 -7.97
CA THR A 649 -22.33 10.29 -7.66
C THR A 649 -23.30 9.59 -6.73
N PHE A 650 -23.54 8.30 -6.92
CA PHE A 650 -24.37 7.50 -6.02
C PHE A 650 -23.84 7.54 -4.58
N ALA A 651 -22.53 7.35 -4.41
CA ALA A 651 -21.89 7.42 -3.10
C ALA A 651 -21.95 8.84 -2.49
N ASP A 652 -21.74 9.88 -3.29
CA ASP A 652 -21.86 11.28 -2.84
C ASP A 652 -23.29 11.63 -2.41
N ILE A 653 -24.31 11.18 -3.15
CA ILE A 653 -25.71 11.31 -2.74
C ILE A 653 -25.94 10.62 -1.40
N GLY A 654 -25.37 9.43 -1.20
CA GLY A 654 -25.41 8.72 0.07
C GLY A 654 -24.82 9.55 1.20
N ASP A 655 -23.63 10.12 1.03
CA ASP A 655 -22.99 10.95 2.06
C ASP A 655 -23.74 12.25 2.33
N ILE A 656 -24.38 12.86 1.33
CA ILE A 656 -25.27 14.02 1.52
C ILE A 656 -26.48 13.62 2.37
N VAL A 657 -27.15 12.51 2.04
CA VAL A 657 -28.32 12.02 2.80
C VAL A 657 -27.94 11.65 4.23
N LYS A 658 -26.80 10.97 4.42
CA LYS A 658 -26.24 10.63 5.73
C LYS A 658 -25.76 11.86 6.52
N GLY A 659 -25.55 13.00 5.85
CA GLY A 659 -24.94 14.21 6.40
C GLY A 659 -23.46 14.03 6.76
N LYS A 660 -22.75 13.21 5.98
CA LYS A 660 -21.31 12.96 6.05
C LYS A 660 -20.53 13.61 4.91
N ASP A 661 -21.23 14.23 3.96
CA ASP A 661 -20.61 14.92 2.84
C ASP A 661 -19.67 16.04 3.34
N MET A 662 -18.47 16.09 2.77
CA MET A 662 -17.39 16.99 3.16
C MET A 662 -17.53 18.41 2.58
N VAL A 663 -18.49 18.65 1.67
CA VAL A 663 -18.73 20.00 1.13
C VAL A 663 -19.61 20.79 2.11
N ASP A 664 -19.06 21.87 2.67
CA ASP A 664 -19.79 22.76 3.57
C ASP A 664 -20.72 23.74 2.81
N GLU A 665 -21.66 23.19 2.06
CA GLU A 665 -22.74 23.97 1.47
C GLU A 665 -23.99 23.87 2.35
N ILE A 666 -24.41 25.02 2.89
CA ILE A 666 -25.61 25.16 3.74
C ILE A 666 -26.84 24.47 3.12
N ILE A 667 -26.94 24.52 1.79
CA ILE A 667 -28.03 23.95 1.01
C ILE A 667 -28.08 22.41 1.08
N PHE A 668 -26.93 21.74 1.04
CA PHE A 668 -26.86 20.27 1.13
C PHE A 668 -26.94 19.79 2.58
N LYS A 669 -26.40 20.55 3.55
CA LYS A 669 -26.54 20.26 4.98
C LYS A 669 -28.01 20.24 5.44
N ASP A 670 -28.86 21.06 4.85
CA ASP A 670 -30.30 21.09 5.13
C ASP A 670 -31.04 19.81 4.65
N ILE A 671 -30.47 19.00 3.74
CA ILE A 671 -31.12 17.77 3.25
C ILE A 671 -31.25 16.73 4.35
N LYS A 672 -30.20 16.50 5.15
CA LYS A 672 -30.29 15.61 6.32
C LYS A 672 -31.36 16.09 7.29
N GLY A 673 -31.33 17.37 7.65
CA GLY A 673 -32.32 17.96 8.57
C GLY A 673 -33.75 17.90 8.04
N LYS A 674 -33.96 18.12 6.74
CA LYS A 674 -35.26 17.94 6.07
C LYS A 674 -35.75 16.50 6.15
N LEU A 675 -34.86 15.53 5.90
CA LEU A 675 -35.19 14.12 6.00
C LEU A 675 -35.54 13.74 7.44
N GLU A 676 -34.71 14.11 8.42
CA GLU A 676 -34.96 13.83 9.84
C GLU A 676 -36.30 14.39 10.33
N LYS A 677 -36.63 15.64 9.96
CA LYS A 677 -37.95 16.25 10.26
C LYS A 677 -39.13 15.45 9.68
N VAL A 678 -38.95 14.86 8.49
CA VAL A 678 -39.96 14.01 7.86
C VAL A 678 -40.06 12.66 8.57
N LEU A 679 -38.93 12.10 9.02
CA LEU A 679 -38.89 10.83 9.75
C LEU A 679 -39.55 10.93 11.13
N ASP A 680 -39.34 12.04 11.84
CA ASP A 680 -39.96 12.32 13.15
C ASP A 680 -41.50 12.30 13.06
N SER A 681 -42.05 12.81 11.95
CA SER A 681 -43.50 12.80 11.69
C SER A 681 -44.08 11.41 11.37
N SER A 682 -43.21 10.41 11.16
CA SER A 682 -43.56 9.06 10.69
C SER A 682 -43.39 7.94 11.74
N LYS A 683 -43.36 8.28 13.04
CA LYS A 683 -43.11 7.34 14.15
C LYS A 683 -41.72 6.70 14.18
N ASN A 684 -40.68 7.39 13.67
CA ASN A 684 -39.27 6.94 13.70
C ASN A 684 -38.99 5.61 12.97
N ASP A 685 -39.67 5.32 11.87
CA ASP A 685 -39.32 4.22 10.97
C ASP A 685 -39.06 4.74 9.55
N PRO A 686 -37.80 4.83 9.10
CA PRO A 686 -36.53 4.56 9.81
C PRO A 686 -36.16 5.62 10.86
N LYS A 687 -35.26 5.28 11.80
CA LYS A 687 -34.95 6.11 12.98
C LYS A 687 -34.12 7.35 12.68
N ASN A 688 -33.33 7.31 11.62
CA ASN A 688 -32.47 8.42 11.20
C ASN A 688 -32.16 8.33 9.70
N SER A 689 -31.50 9.35 9.17
CA SER A 689 -31.18 9.42 7.74
C SER A 689 -30.23 8.32 7.25
N SER A 690 -29.35 7.79 8.11
CA SER A 690 -28.43 6.71 7.73
C SER A 690 -29.16 5.38 7.56
N GLU A 691 -30.05 5.04 8.49
CA GLU A 691 -30.92 3.87 8.34
C GLU A 691 -31.86 4.01 7.15
N TRP A 692 -32.35 5.23 6.87
CA TRP A 692 -33.13 5.50 5.66
C TRP A 692 -32.34 5.24 4.39
N TRP A 693 -31.08 5.69 4.32
CA TRP A 693 -30.22 5.42 3.17
C TRP A 693 -30.06 3.92 2.94
N GLU A 694 -29.71 3.15 3.97
CA GLU A 694 -29.55 1.69 3.86
C GLU A 694 -30.80 0.99 3.34
N GLN A 695 -32.00 1.42 3.77
CA GLN A 695 -33.27 0.86 3.29
C GLN A 695 -33.60 1.25 1.84
N ASN A 696 -33.06 2.35 1.31
CA ASN A 696 -33.50 2.95 0.04
C ASN A 696 -32.40 3.03 -1.04
N LYS A 697 -31.13 2.80 -0.71
CA LYS A 697 -30.00 2.96 -1.64
C LYS A 697 -30.10 2.08 -2.88
N LYS A 698 -30.70 0.88 -2.76
CA LYS A 698 -31.02 0.03 -3.92
C LYS A 698 -31.98 0.70 -4.91
N HIS A 699 -33.03 1.38 -4.40
CA HIS A 699 -33.98 2.09 -5.24
C HIS A 699 -33.32 3.27 -5.95
N VAL A 700 -32.46 4.00 -5.23
CA VAL A 700 -31.67 5.12 -5.79
C VAL A 700 -30.76 4.62 -6.90
N TRP A 701 -30.03 3.52 -6.68
CA TRP A 701 -29.18 2.93 -7.72
C TRP A 701 -29.97 2.51 -8.96
N ASN A 702 -31.08 1.78 -8.77
CA ASN A 702 -31.93 1.35 -9.88
C ASN A 702 -32.53 2.55 -10.65
N ALA A 703 -32.86 3.66 -9.98
CA ALA A 703 -33.30 4.88 -10.64
C ALA A 703 -32.16 5.54 -11.45
N MET A 704 -30.93 5.56 -10.94
CA MET A 704 -29.75 6.04 -11.69
C MET A 704 -29.50 5.18 -12.94
N LEU A 705 -29.62 3.85 -12.81
CA LEU A 705 -29.51 2.93 -13.95
C LEU A 705 -30.59 3.17 -15.01
N CYS A 706 -31.80 3.59 -14.62
CA CYS A 706 -32.82 4.00 -15.58
C CYS A 706 -32.38 5.22 -16.42
N GLY A 707 -31.78 6.22 -15.79
CA GLY A 707 -31.20 7.37 -16.50
C GLY A 707 -30.04 6.97 -17.44
N TYR A 708 -29.18 6.05 -16.99
CA TYR A 708 -28.10 5.48 -17.81
C TYR A 708 -28.65 4.73 -19.03
N LYS A 709 -29.63 3.83 -18.82
CA LYS A 709 -30.28 3.04 -19.89
C LYS A 709 -30.96 3.89 -20.93
N GLU A 710 -31.61 4.97 -20.54
CA GLU A 710 -32.27 5.86 -21.49
C GLU A 710 -31.26 6.45 -22.49
N ALA A 711 -30.05 6.77 -22.03
CA ALA A 711 -29.01 7.35 -22.86
C ALA A 711 -28.15 6.31 -23.61
N THR A 712 -27.97 5.08 -23.10
CA THR A 712 -27.14 4.03 -23.75
C THR A 712 -27.93 2.94 -24.47
N GLY A 713 -29.18 2.71 -24.11
CA GLY A 713 -30.05 1.65 -24.61
C GLY A 713 -29.83 0.26 -23.98
N LYS A 714 -28.78 0.03 -23.17
CA LYS A 714 -28.46 -1.28 -22.57
C LYS A 714 -27.87 -1.16 -21.16
N ILE A 715 -28.14 -2.16 -20.31
CA ILE A 715 -27.56 -2.36 -18.97
C ILE A 715 -27.02 -3.79 -18.92
N GLU A 716 -25.79 -3.99 -18.43
CA GLU A 716 -25.24 -5.33 -18.20
C GLU A 716 -25.72 -5.89 -16.86
N THR A 717 -25.84 -7.21 -16.73
CA THR A 717 -26.32 -7.84 -15.48
C THR A 717 -25.48 -7.46 -14.27
N ASP A 718 -24.17 -7.27 -14.46
CA ASP A 718 -23.25 -6.89 -13.39
C ASP A 718 -23.42 -5.44 -12.91
N ASP A 719 -23.99 -4.55 -13.74
CA ASP A 719 -24.29 -3.16 -13.37
C ASP A 719 -25.41 -3.06 -12.31
N CYS A 720 -26.22 -4.12 -12.17
CA CYS A 720 -27.29 -4.20 -11.18
C CYS A 720 -26.78 -4.31 -9.74
N ASN A 721 -25.51 -4.63 -9.54
CA ASN A 721 -24.89 -4.69 -8.23
C ASN A 721 -24.78 -3.27 -7.63
N ILE A 722 -25.09 -3.14 -6.34
CA ILE A 722 -24.95 -1.85 -5.65
C ILE A 722 -23.46 -1.47 -5.66
N PRO A 723 -23.11 -0.23 -6.09
CA PRO A 723 -21.71 0.20 -6.14
C PRO A 723 -21.04 0.09 -4.77
N SER A 724 -19.88 -0.55 -4.71
CA SER A 724 -19.09 -0.68 -3.49
C SER A 724 -18.51 0.66 -3.02
N GLU A 725 -18.47 1.66 -3.90
CA GLU A 725 -18.01 3.01 -3.62
C GLU A 725 -18.73 3.65 -2.42
N ASP A 726 -20.01 3.35 -2.15
CA ASP A 726 -20.72 3.87 -0.96
C ASP A 726 -20.11 3.41 0.39
N ASN A 727 -19.28 2.36 0.38
CA ASN A 727 -18.56 1.87 1.56
C ASN A 727 -17.19 2.53 1.78
N THR A 728 -16.64 3.21 0.77
CA THR A 728 -15.33 3.86 0.83
C THR A 728 -15.46 5.27 1.38
N ASP A 729 -14.50 5.75 2.16
CA ASP A 729 -14.49 7.13 2.69
C ASP A 729 -14.48 8.17 1.54
N GLN A 730 -15.27 9.24 1.65
CA GLN A 730 -15.45 10.21 0.57
C GLN A 730 -14.14 10.84 0.10
N PHE A 731 -13.21 11.14 1.02
CA PHE A 731 -11.90 11.67 0.65
C PHE A 731 -11.12 10.70 -0.22
N LEU A 732 -11.09 9.42 0.17
CA LEU A 732 -10.39 8.38 -0.57
C LEU A 732 -11.01 8.12 -1.95
N ARG A 733 -12.34 8.26 -2.10
CA ARG A 733 -13.01 8.16 -3.40
C ARG A 733 -12.63 9.29 -4.33
N TRP A 734 -12.68 10.53 -3.84
CA TRP A 734 -12.29 11.70 -4.64
C TRP A 734 -10.80 11.67 -5.00
N LEU A 735 -9.95 11.12 -4.12
CA LEU A 735 -8.52 10.91 -4.39
C LEU A 735 -8.31 9.96 -5.59
N ILE A 736 -9.04 8.85 -5.64
CA ILE A 736 -8.99 7.91 -6.77
C ILE A 736 -9.56 8.55 -8.05
N GLU A 737 -10.67 9.29 -7.94
CA GLU A 737 -11.28 10.01 -9.08
C GLU A 737 -10.30 11.05 -9.66
N TRP A 738 -9.59 11.78 -8.79
CA TRP A 738 -8.55 12.73 -9.18
C TRP A 738 -7.38 12.03 -9.88
N GLY A 739 -6.87 10.95 -9.28
CA GLY A 739 -5.76 10.18 -9.86
C GLY A 739 -6.06 9.64 -11.25
N ARG A 740 -7.28 9.11 -11.45
CA ARG A 740 -7.75 8.63 -12.75
C ARG A 740 -7.76 9.75 -13.80
N GLN A 741 -8.25 10.92 -13.42
CA GLN A 741 -8.32 12.07 -14.32
C GLN A 741 -6.93 12.63 -14.66
N VAL A 742 -6.02 12.74 -13.69
CA VAL A 742 -4.63 13.15 -13.93
C VAL A 742 -3.95 12.20 -14.92
N CYS A 743 -4.04 10.88 -14.70
CA CYS A 743 -3.43 9.91 -15.61
C CYS A 743 -3.96 10.01 -17.04
N LYS A 744 -5.26 10.27 -17.20
CA LYS A 744 -5.89 10.47 -18.51
C LYS A 744 -5.36 11.71 -19.21
N GLU A 745 -5.42 12.87 -18.56
CA GLU A 745 -4.98 14.14 -19.14
C GLU A 745 -3.48 14.13 -19.45
N LYS A 746 -2.66 13.54 -18.57
CA LYS A 746 -1.22 13.37 -18.80
C LYS A 746 -0.96 12.64 -20.11
N LYS A 747 -1.64 11.52 -20.33
CA LYS A 747 -1.49 10.70 -21.54
C LYS A 747 -1.86 11.49 -22.79
N GLU A 748 -2.97 12.22 -22.75
CA GLU A 748 -3.47 13.02 -23.89
C GLU A 748 -2.54 14.20 -24.21
N LEU A 749 -2.12 14.96 -23.20
CA LEU A 749 -1.23 16.09 -23.36
C LEU A 749 0.15 15.65 -23.84
N LYS A 750 0.71 14.55 -23.33
CA LYS A 750 1.98 14.00 -23.84
C LYS A 750 1.90 13.57 -25.29
N ALA A 751 0.81 12.90 -25.69
CA ALA A 751 0.60 12.55 -27.09
C ALA A 751 0.52 13.80 -27.98
N SER A 752 -0.15 14.86 -27.50
CA SER A 752 -0.23 16.16 -28.19
C SER A 752 1.15 16.82 -28.34
N VAL A 753 1.98 16.83 -27.29
CA VAL A 753 3.37 17.33 -27.36
C VAL A 753 4.18 16.52 -28.37
N TYR A 754 4.14 15.19 -28.27
CA TYR A 754 4.90 14.33 -29.17
C TYR A 754 4.53 14.57 -30.64
N GLU A 755 3.25 14.53 -30.99
CA GLU A 755 2.80 14.71 -32.38
C GLU A 755 3.14 16.10 -32.92
N LYS A 756 3.01 17.15 -32.12
CA LYS A 756 3.31 18.53 -32.55
C LYS A 756 4.81 18.83 -32.66
N CYS A 757 5.64 18.12 -31.91
CA CYS A 757 7.08 18.33 -31.86
C CYS A 757 7.89 17.33 -32.70
N LYS A 758 7.29 16.23 -33.16
CA LYS A 758 7.99 15.20 -33.95
C LYS A 758 8.45 15.76 -35.29
N ASN A 759 9.71 15.50 -35.65
CA ASN A 759 10.35 15.90 -36.92
C ASN A 759 10.47 17.42 -37.17
N LYS A 760 10.33 18.25 -36.14
CA LYS A 760 10.46 19.72 -36.23
C LYS A 760 11.65 20.24 -35.42
N ASP A 761 12.13 21.42 -35.77
CA ASP A 761 13.08 22.16 -34.94
C ASP A 761 12.36 22.68 -33.68
N ARG A 762 12.63 22.02 -32.56
CA ARG A 762 11.96 22.19 -31.26
C ARG A 762 12.11 23.61 -30.70
N LYS A 763 13.17 24.33 -31.07
CA LYS A 763 13.48 25.66 -30.56
C LYS A 763 12.81 26.79 -31.35
N SER A 764 12.30 26.53 -32.55
CA SER A 764 11.70 27.54 -33.43
C SER A 764 10.21 27.32 -33.72
N ASP A 765 9.69 26.10 -33.56
CA ASP A 765 8.27 25.80 -33.87
C ASP A 765 7.29 26.27 -32.77
N LYS A 766 6.38 27.18 -33.15
CA LYS A 766 5.39 27.78 -32.25
C LYS A 766 4.38 26.76 -31.70
N ASP A 767 3.96 25.78 -32.50
CA ASP A 767 2.97 24.78 -32.07
C ASP A 767 3.55 23.81 -31.03
N CYS A 768 4.81 23.41 -31.21
CA CYS A 768 5.55 22.60 -30.26
C CYS A 768 5.75 23.34 -28.94
N LYS A 769 6.20 24.61 -28.98
CA LYS A 769 6.32 25.45 -27.76
C LYS A 769 5.01 25.60 -27.02
N ASN A 770 3.92 25.88 -27.74
CA ASN A 770 2.59 26.01 -27.14
C ASN A 770 2.13 24.71 -26.48
N ALA A 771 2.33 23.57 -27.14
CA ALA A 771 1.96 22.26 -26.58
C ALA A 771 2.78 21.92 -25.32
N ALA A 772 4.09 22.13 -25.37
CA ALA A 772 4.98 21.90 -24.23
C ALA A 772 4.67 22.85 -23.06
N SER A 773 4.37 24.13 -23.35
CA SER A 773 3.93 25.11 -22.35
C SER A 773 2.59 24.72 -21.71
N THR A 774 1.63 24.22 -22.48
CA THR A 774 0.35 23.74 -21.96
C THR A 774 0.55 22.55 -21.02
N PHE A 775 1.41 21.59 -21.40
CA PHE A 775 1.78 20.48 -20.51
C PHE A 775 2.47 20.97 -19.24
N ASN A 776 3.37 21.95 -19.34
CA ASN A 776 4.06 22.53 -18.18
C ASN A 776 3.10 23.20 -17.19
N ASN A 777 2.15 24.00 -17.69
CA ASN A 777 1.14 24.66 -16.87
C ASN A 777 0.26 23.62 -16.17
N TRP A 778 -0.19 22.60 -16.91
CA TRP A 778 -0.93 21.48 -16.36
C TRP A 778 -0.13 20.74 -15.26
N ASN A 779 1.16 20.46 -15.51
CA ASN A 779 2.04 19.78 -14.56
C ASN A 779 2.18 20.57 -13.25
N THR A 780 2.24 21.90 -13.35
CA THR A 780 2.29 22.81 -12.19
C THR A 780 1.00 22.72 -11.36
N ILE A 781 -0.16 22.74 -11.99
CA ILE A 781 -1.46 22.60 -11.30
C ILE A 781 -1.53 21.26 -10.57
N VAL A 782 -1.15 20.17 -11.24
CA VAL A 782 -1.17 18.82 -10.68
C VAL A 782 -0.19 18.68 -9.52
N LYS A 783 1.02 19.26 -9.62
CA LYS A 783 2.02 19.22 -8.56
C LYS A 783 1.48 19.83 -7.26
N HIS A 784 0.95 21.05 -7.34
CA HIS A 784 0.40 21.73 -6.18
C HIS A 784 -0.80 20.97 -5.58
N ALA A 785 -1.66 20.38 -6.42
CA ALA A 785 -2.74 19.52 -5.98
C ALA A 785 -2.23 18.26 -5.27
N TYR A 786 -1.23 17.57 -5.84
CA TYR A 786 -0.62 16.36 -5.29
C TYR A 786 -0.03 16.61 -3.91
N ASP A 787 0.74 17.68 -3.73
CA ASP A 787 1.38 18.00 -2.45
C ASP A 787 0.37 18.15 -1.32
N ARG A 788 -0.70 18.92 -1.58
CA ARG A 788 -1.76 19.14 -0.59
C ARG A 788 -2.55 17.87 -0.29
N LEU A 789 -2.88 17.08 -1.33
CA LEU A 789 -3.54 15.79 -1.14
C LEU A 789 -2.66 14.81 -0.36
N ASN A 790 -1.35 14.84 -0.56
CA ASN A 790 -0.41 13.96 0.12
C ASN A 790 -0.27 14.30 1.60
N GLU A 791 -0.18 15.59 1.93
CA GLU A 791 -0.23 16.05 3.33
C GLU A 791 -1.54 15.63 3.99
N LYS A 792 -2.68 15.90 3.35
CA LYS A 792 -3.98 15.49 3.88
C LYS A 792 -4.10 13.97 4.03
N TYR A 793 -3.56 13.19 3.10
CA TYR A 793 -3.57 11.73 3.17
C TYR A 793 -2.76 11.24 4.38
N LYS A 794 -1.60 11.83 4.65
CA LYS A 794 -0.79 11.52 5.85
C LYS A 794 -1.54 11.87 7.14
N ASP A 795 -2.22 13.00 7.18
CA ASP A 795 -3.06 13.39 8.33
C ASP A 795 -4.26 12.46 8.50
N PHE A 796 -4.92 12.08 7.40
CA PHE A 796 -6.03 11.12 7.38
C PHE A 796 -5.59 9.73 7.87
N LYS A 797 -4.41 9.27 7.45
CA LYS A 797 -3.79 8.02 7.91
C LYS A 797 -3.48 8.07 9.39
N SER A 798 -2.89 9.17 9.86
CA SER A 798 -2.50 9.37 11.27
C SER A 798 -3.70 9.52 12.21
N SER A 799 -4.80 10.13 11.75
CA SER A 799 -6.01 10.34 12.55
C SER A 799 -6.88 9.08 12.71
N LYS A 800 -6.70 8.06 11.87
CA LYS A 800 -7.37 6.77 12.02
C LYS A 800 -6.49 5.79 12.82
N SER A 801 -6.62 5.83 14.15
CA SER A 801 -6.03 4.82 15.04
C SER A 801 -6.41 3.40 14.59
N GLY A 802 -5.43 2.61 14.12
CA GLY A 802 -5.64 1.26 13.58
C GLY A 802 -6.01 1.19 12.09
N SER A 803 -5.63 2.19 11.28
CA SER A 803 -5.95 2.19 9.84
C SER A 803 -5.34 1.00 9.09
N THR A 804 -6.12 0.36 8.22
CA THR A 804 -5.71 -0.69 7.26
C THR A 804 -4.95 -0.14 6.03
N LEU A 805 -4.70 1.18 5.97
CA LEU A 805 -3.96 1.82 4.89
C LEU A 805 -2.47 1.54 5.08
N THR A 806 -1.89 0.73 4.18
CA THR A 806 -0.48 0.34 4.22
C THR A 806 0.41 1.28 3.41
N GLU A 807 -0.16 1.93 2.41
CA GLU A 807 0.51 2.73 1.40
C GLU A 807 1.14 4.00 2.01
N GLU A 808 2.39 4.31 1.64
CA GLU A 808 3.17 5.39 2.26
C GLU A 808 2.67 6.78 1.86
N ASP A 809 2.23 6.92 0.61
CA ASP A 809 1.81 8.19 0.03
C ASP A 809 0.61 8.03 -0.95
N VAL A 810 0.18 9.15 -1.51
CA VAL A 810 -0.92 9.21 -2.49
C VAL A 810 -0.62 8.45 -3.79
N ASP A 811 0.62 8.43 -4.26
CA ASP A 811 1.02 7.74 -5.50
C ASP A 811 0.86 6.23 -5.33
N GLU A 812 1.36 5.68 -4.22
CA GLU A 812 1.19 4.26 -3.88
C GLU A 812 -0.27 3.87 -3.69
N TYR A 813 -1.04 4.69 -2.97
CA TYR A 813 -2.46 4.45 -2.75
C TYR A 813 -3.26 4.41 -4.07
N ILE A 814 -3.03 5.37 -4.97
CA ILE A 814 -3.70 5.39 -6.28
C ILE A 814 -3.28 4.19 -7.11
N LYS A 815 -2.00 3.85 -7.16
CA LYS A 815 -1.48 2.68 -7.91
C LYS A 815 -2.09 1.37 -7.43
N GLU A 816 -2.28 1.19 -6.12
CA GLU A 816 -2.89 -0.01 -5.56
C GLU A 816 -4.40 -0.08 -5.83
N LYS A 817 -5.13 1.02 -5.61
CA LYS A 817 -6.62 1.02 -5.73
C LYS A 817 -7.13 1.23 -7.15
N CYS A 818 -6.30 1.71 -8.06
CA CYS A 818 -6.68 1.99 -9.45
C CYS A 818 -5.71 1.33 -10.44
N LEU A 819 -5.94 0.06 -10.75
CA LEU A 819 -5.11 -0.70 -11.71
C LEU A 819 -5.08 -0.10 -13.12
N GLU A 820 -6.11 0.66 -13.51
CA GLU A 820 -6.16 1.38 -14.79
C GLU A 820 -5.40 2.72 -14.78
N CYS A 821 -5.05 3.24 -13.60
CA CYS A 821 -4.28 4.47 -13.42
C CYS A 821 -2.79 4.22 -13.70
N GLN A 822 -2.48 3.95 -14.96
CA GLN A 822 -1.12 3.67 -15.47
C GLN A 822 -0.34 4.97 -15.70
N CYS A 823 -0.11 5.75 -14.64
CA CYS A 823 0.75 6.92 -14.68
C CYS A 823 1.55 7.08 -13.38
N SER A 824 2.68 7.78 -13.47
CA SER A 824 3.42 8.22 -12.29
C SER A 824 3.02 9.64 -11.88
N PHE A 825 3.06 9.88 -10.56
CA PHE A 825 3.01 11.21 -9.96
C PHE A 825 4.39 11.70 -9.49
N LYS A 826 5.42 10.84 -9.43
CA LYS A 826 6.78 11.21 -8.96
C LYS A 826 7.54 12.05 -9.98
N ASP A 827 7.35 11.83 -11.28
CA ASP A 827 8.02 12.60 -12.34
C ASP A 827 7.52 14.05 -12.45
N ILE A 828 6.35 14.34 -11.88
CA ILE A 828 5.75 15.67 -11.82
C ILE A 828 6.67 16.60 -11.01
N ASP A 829 7.25 16.09 -9.92
CA ASP A 829 8.19 16.81 -9.06
C ASP A 829 9.45 17.22 -9.82
N GLU A 830 10.03 16.30 -10.59
CA GLU A 830 11.23 16.58 -11.38
C GLU A 830 10.98 17.66 -12.43
N THR A 831 9.85 17.57 -13.14
CA THR A 831 9.48 18.52 -14.18
C THR A 831 9.21 19.90 -13.57
N PHE A 832 8.60 19.93 -12.38
CA PHE A 832 8.34 21.15 -11.62
C PHE A 832 9.63 21.79 -11.07
N GLN A 833 10.58 21.02 -10.55
CA GLN A 833 11.85 21.60 -10.07
C GLN A 833 12.62 22.31 -11.17
N LYS A 834 12.62 21.76 -12.39
CA LYS A 834 13.29 22.41 -13.53
C LYS A 834 12.61 23.69 -13.98
N HIS A 835 11.31 23.84 -13.77
CA HIS A 835 10.56 25.08 -14.04
C HIS A 835 11.08 26.30 -13.26
N LEU A 836 11.76 26.08 -12.13
CA LEU A 836 12.33 27.16 -11.32
C LEU A 836 13.63 27.74 -11.91
N ASP A 837 14.20 27.12 -12.96
CA ASP A 837 15.36 27.63 -13.70
C ASP A 837 14.92 28.47 -14.92
N PRO A 838 15.52 29.64 -15.21
CA PRO A 838 15.05 30.58 -16.23
C PRO A 838 15.18 30.18 -17.72
N ASN A 839 15.41 28.90 -18.06
CA ASN A 839 15.89 28.50 -19.40
C ASN A 839 14.91 27.62 -20.21
N ASP A 840 15.07 27.64 -21.55
CA ASP A 840 14.44 26.75 -22.56
C ASP A 840 14.58 25.23 -22.25
N ASP A 841 15.40 24.85 -21.26
CA ASP A 841 15.73 23.48 -20.86
C ASP A 841 14.54 22.67 -20.33
N VAL A 842 13.52 23.33 -19.76
CA VAL A 842 12.30 22.68 -19.25
C VAL A 842 11.47 22.11 -20.39
N LEU A 843 11.34 22.87 -21.48
CA LEU A 843 10.61 22.45 -22.67
C LEU A 843 11.31 21.27 -23.33
N ASP A 844 12.64 21.27 -23.40
CA ASP A 844 13.41 20.15 -23.94
C ASP A 844 13.20 18.87 -23.13
N VAL A 845 13.08 18.97 -21.80
CA VAL A 845 12.78 17.81 -20.93
C VAL A 845 11.37 17.27 -21.21
N ILE A 846 10.36 18.15 -21.29
CA ILE A 846 8.98 17.76 -21.59
C ILE A 846 8.89 17.08 -22.96
N ILE A 847 9.54 17.65 -23.98
CA ILE A 847 9.54 17.12 -25.34
C ILE A 847 10.25 15.76 -25.38
N ASN A 848 11.39 15.62 -24.70
CA ASN A 848 12.13 14.35 -24.65
C ASN A 848 11.37 13.26 -23.89
N LYS A 849 10.57 13.61 -22.88
CA LYS A 849 9.70 12.67 -22.15
C LYS A 849 8.39 12.36 -22.89
N SER A 850 7.92 13.23 -23.79
CA SER A 850 6.65 13.06 -24.51
C SER A 850 6.42 11.69 -25.20
N PRO A 851 7.41 11.03 -25.84
CA PRO A 851 7.23 9.70 -26.41
C PRO A 851 7.18 8.57 -25.37
N ILE A 852 7.54 8.83 -24.11
CA ILE A 852 7.59 7.82 -23.06
C ILE A 852 6.18 7.60 -22.48
N PRO A 853 5.67 6.36 -22.42
CA PRO A 853 4.39 6.08 -21.77
C PRO A 853 4.37 6.55 -20.31
N PRO A 854 3.27 7.13 -19.80
CA PRO A 854 3.21 7.69 -18.44
C PRO A 854 3.60 6.74 -17.29
N HIS A 855 3.26 5.46 -17.38
CA HIS A 855 3.61 4.45 -16.37
C HIS A 855 5.09 4.05 -16.39
N LEU A 856 5.83 4.35 -17.47
CA LEU A 856 7.26 4.04 -17.59
C LEU A 856 8.13 5.23 -17.24
N GLU A 857 7.57 6.41 -16.93
CA GLU A 857 8.34 7.62 -16.68
C GLU A 857 9.24 7.51 -15.45
N ASP A 858 8.78 6.85 -14.39
CA ASP A 858 9.59 6.58 -13.19
C ASP A 858 10.86 5.80 -13.54
N ILE A 859 10.66 4.71 -14.28
CA ILE A 859 11.75 3.82 -14.70
C ILE A 859 12.65 4.52 -15.72
N PHE A 860 12.07 5.29 -16.64
CA PHE A 860 12.81 6.08 -17.61
C PHE A 860 13.71 7.11 -16.92
N ASN A 861 13.14 7.90 -16.00
CA ASN A 861 13.86 8.97 -15.29
C ASN A 861 14.99 8.43 -14.43
N LYS A 862 14.76 7.30 -13.76
CA LYS A 862 15.77 6.58 -12.99
C LYS A 862 17.04 6.26 -13.80
N TYR A 863 16.90 5.95 -15.08
CA TYR A 863 18.03 5.51 -15.92
C TYR A 863 18.47 6.52 -16.99
N ASN A 864 17.71 7.61 -17.21
CA ASN A 864 17.99 8.62 -18.25
C ASN A 864 18.03 10.06 -17.73
N GLY A 865 17.58 10.30 -16.49
CA GLY A 865 17.42 11.63 -15.89
C GLY A 865 18.65 12.15 -15.15
N PRO A 866 18.54 13.33 -14.51
CA PRO A 866 19.58 13.89 -13.64
C PRO A 866 19.71 13.13 -12.31
N TYR A 867 18.69 12.37 -11.93
CA TYR A 867 18.63 11.53 -10.73
C TYR A 867 18.86 10.07 -11.13
N LEU A 868 20.05 9.78 -11.67
CA LEU A 868 20.45 8.42 -11.97
C LEU A 868 20.51 7.63 -10.66
N SER A 869 19.83 6.49 -10.59
CA SER A 869 19.96 5.58 -9.46
C SER A 869 19.88 4.13 -9.91
N CYS A 870 20.86 3.31 -9.52
CA CYS A 870 20.79 1.86 -9.75
C CYS A 870 19.63 1.20 -8.98
N PRO A 871 19.04 0.10 -9.49
CA PRO A 871 17.91 -0.52 -8.82
C PRO A 871 18.27 -1.13 -7.47
N ASP A 872 17.40 -0.95 -6.49
CA ASP A 872 17.57 -1.49 -5.14
C ASP A 872 17.06 -2.92 -4.96
N SER A 873 17.20 -3.49 -3.75
CA SER A 873 16.71 -4.85 -3.49
C SER A 873 15.19 -4.99 -3.58
N LYS A 874 14.42 -3.96 -3.21
CA LYS A 874 12.95 -3.95 -3.29
C LYS A 874 12.52 -3.90 -4.75
N GLU A 875 13.15 -3.04 -5.54
CA GLU A 875 12.91 -2.87 -6.97
C GLU A 875 13.29 -4.11 -7.78
N CYS A 876 14.24 -4.91 -7.30
CA CYS A 876 14.60 -6.17 -7.92
C CYS A 876 13.69 -7.35 -7.55
N MET A 877 12.83 -7.24 -6.52
CA MET A 877 11.93 -8.33 -6.10
C MET A 877 11.01 -8.89 -7.21
N PRO A 878 10.46 -8.07 -8.14
CA PRO A 878 9.59 -8.58 -9.20
C PRO A 878 10.31 -9.45 -10.23
N TYR A 879 11.62 -9.28 -10.39
CA TYR A 879 12.39 -9.97 -11.43
C TYR A 879 13.02 -11.26 -10.89
N LYS A 880 12.98 -12.31 -11.71
CA LYS A 880 13.53 -13.63 -11.35
C LYS A 880 14.48 -14.12 -12.42
N SER A 881 15.53 -14.83 -12.02
CA SER A 881 16.40 -15.50 -12.99
C SER A 881 15.71 -16.74 -13.54
N ILE A 882 15.89 -17.02 -14.83
CA ILE A 882 15.75 -18.37 -15.38
C ILE A 882 17.12 -19.03 -15.52
N ALA A 883 17.13 -20.36 -15.68
CA ALA A 883 18.33 -21.10 -16.00
C ALA A 883 18.86 -20.65 -17.37
N CYS A 884 20.13 -20.26 -17.40
CA CYS A 884 20.77 -19.79 -18.61
C CYS A 884 21.50 -20.92 -19.34
N PHE A 885 21.18 -21.13 -20.61
CA PHE A 885 21.85 -22.13 -21.45
C PHE A 885 23.10 -21.59 -22.15
N GLY A 886 23.35 -20.28 -22.07
CA GLY A 886 24.55 -19.65 -22.60
C GLY A 886 25.80 -20.14 -21.85
N LYS A 887 26.85 -20.49 -22.59
CA LYS A 887 28.12 -20.95 -22.02
C LYS A 887 29.08 -19.78 -21.78
N GLN A 888 30.21 -20.07 -21.12
CA GLN A 888 31.38 -19.20 -21.19
C GLN A 888 31.83 -19.09 -22.66
N HIS A 889 32.36 -17.92 -23.01
CA HIS A 889 32.86 -17.60 -24.34
C HIS A 889 34.14 -16.79 -24.23
N ASP A 890 34.95 -16.82 -25.28
CA ASP A 890 36.11 -15.97 -25.45
C ASP A 890 35.86 -14.96 -26.57
N ASP A 891 35.88 -13.68 -26.23
CA ASP A 891 35.70 -12.58 -27.18
C ASP A 891 36.81 -12.51 -28.24
N ASN A 892 37.98 -13.09 -27.94
CA ASN A 892 39.13 -13.09 -28.83
C ASN A 892 39.09 -14.20 -29.88
N GLU A 893 38.17 -15.16 -29.77
CA GLU A 893 37.97 -16.20 -30.77
C GLU A 893 37.63 -15.61 -32.14
N TYR A 894 37.68 -16.47 -33.16
CA TYR A 894 37.34 -16.08 -34.52
C TYR A 894 35.82 -15.85 -34.65
N TRP A 895 35.42 -14.65 -35.09
CA TRP A 895 34.00 -14.34 -35.24
C TRP A 895 33.45 -15.00 -36.51
N GLN A 896 32.34 -15.74 -36.39
CA GLN A 896 31.81 -16.56 -37.48
C GLN A 896 30.65 -15.87 -38.22
N SER A 897 30.55 -16.08 -39.53
CA SER A 897 29.43 -15.66 -40.37
C SER A 897 28.36 -16.75 -40.57
N THR A 898 28.64 -17.99 -40.13
CA THR A 898 27.79 -19.19 -40.31
C THR A 898 26.40 -19.06 -39.68
N TYR A 899 26.24 -18.18 -38.70
CA TYR A 899 24.98 -17.98 -37.97
C TYR A 899 24.11 -16.86 -38.54
N ILE A 900 24.45 -16.25 -39.68
CA ILE A 900 23.66 -15.15 -40.27
C ILE A 900 22.51 -15.70 -41.12
N LYS A 901 21.33 -15.07 -41.02
CA LYS A 901 20.15 -15.44 -41.84
C LYS A 901 20.48 -15.38 -43.34
N ASP A 902 20.27 -16.47 -44.05
CA ASP A 902 20.56 -16.52 -45.48
C ASP A 902 19.51 -15.78 -46.32
N ASN A 903 19.99 -15.14 -47.41
CA ASN A 903 19.30 -14.74 -48.65
C ASN A 903 19.39 -13.25 -49.08
N LYS A 904 20.61 -12.69 -49.15
CA LYS A 904 21.02 -11.60 -50.06
C LYS A 904 22.55 -11.51 -50.13
N ALA A 905 23.11 -11.21 -51.31
CA ALA A 905 24.56 -11.06 -51.50
C ALA A 905 25.22 -10.04 -50.55
N THR A 906 24.44 -9.13 -49.95
CA THR A 906 24.89 -8.11 -49.00
C THR A 906 24.99 -8.58 -47.54
N MET A 907 24.52 -9.78 -47.17
CA MET A 907 24.60 -10.33 -45.80
C MET A 907 25.78 -11.28 -45.56
N LYS A 908 26.50 -11.71 -46.62
CA LYS A 908 27.70 -12.58 -46.54
C LYS A 908 28.89 -11.98 -45.78
N ASN A 909 28.83 -10.68 -45.49
CA ASN A 909 29.92 -9.87 -44.93
C ASN A 909 29.63 -9.40 -43.49
N VAL A 910 28.83 -10.15 -42.73
CA VAL A 910 28.53 -9.91 -41.32
C VAL A 910 29.17 -11.00 -40.46
N LEU A 911 29.82 -10.61 -39.37
CA LEU A 911 30.32 -11.53 -38.36
C LEU A 911 29.50 -11.40 -37.07
N VAL A 912 29.21 -12.53 -36.43
CA VAL A 912 28.42 -12.58 -35.20
C VAL A 912 29.36 -12.57 -33.97
N PRO A 913 29.14 -11.68 -32.98
CA PRO A 913 29.91 -11.68 -31.74
C PRO A 913 29.78 -13.01 -30.98
N PRO A 914 30.86 -13.58 -30.42
CA PRO A 914 30.78 -14.76 -29.55
C PRO A 914 29.79 -14.58 -28.38
N ARG A 915 29.70 -13.38 -27.80
CA ARG A 915 28.70 -13.05 -26.79
C ARG A 915 27.26 -13.31 -27.28
N ARG A 916 26.94 -12.89 -28.51
CA ARG A 916 25.60 -13.02 -29.11
C ARG A 916 25.22 -14.47 -29.33
N THR A 917 26.15 -15.36 -29.70
CA THR A 917 25.85 -16.79 -29.92
C THR A 917 25.45 -17.50 -28.62
N HIS A 918 25.90 -16.97 -27.47
CA HIS A 918 25.60 -17.47 -26.14
C HIS A 918 24.56 -16.65 -25.37
N LEU A 919 23.81 -15.77 -26.06
CA LEU A 919 22.78 -14.94 -25.45
C LEU A 919 21.74 -15.79 -24.70
N CYS A 920 21.40 -15.38 -23.48
CA CYS A 920 20.43 -16.06 -22.62
C CYS A 920 18.96 -15.89 -23.04
N LEU A 921 18.62 -16.14 -24.31
CA LEU A 921 17.27 -15.95 -24.86
C LEU A 921 16.91 -17.09 -25.83
N ARG A 922 16.25 -18.13 -25.32
CA ARG A 922 15.85 -19.30 -26.11
C ARG A 922 14.41 -19.70 -25.84
N ILE A 923 13.57 -19.63 -26.87
CA ILE A 923 12.17 -20.09 -26.80
C ILE A 923 12.04 -21.39 -27.59
N GLU A 924 11.74 -22.47 -26.88
CA GLU A 924 11.45 -23.77 -27.49
C GLU A 924 9.99 -23.82 -27.99
N PRO A 925 9.70 -24.60 -29.05
CA PRO A 925 8.35 -24.72 -29.60
C PRO A 925 7.28 -25.10 -28.57
N LYS A 926 7.63 -25.97 -27.60
CA LYS A 926 6.73 -26.43 -26.53
C LYS A 926 6.27 -25.29 -25.60
N ASN A 927 7.09 -24.24 -25.44
CA ASN A 927 6.80 -23.11 -24.56
C ASN A 927 5.85 -22.09 -25.21
N ILE A 928 5.70 -22.11 -26.54
CA ILE A 928 4.92 -21.10 -27.28
C ILE A 928 3.48 -21.02 -26.79
N VAL A 929 2.83 -22.15 -26.52
CA VAL A 929 1.44 -22.19 -26.07
C VAL A 929 1.31 -21.45 -24.74
N HIS A 930 2.13 -21.80 -23.75
CA HIS A 930 2.11 -21.17 -22.43
C HIS A 930 2.42 -19.66 -22.49
N LEU A 931 3.45 -19.27 -23.25
CA LEU A 931 3.85 -17.87 -23.39
C LEU A 931 2.81 -17.02 -24.15
N ARG A 932 2.02 -17.65 -25.04
CA ARG A 932 0.96 -16.98 -25.79
C ARG A 932 -0.34 -16.82 -25.00
N ASN A 933 -0.61 -17.70 -24.03
CA ASN A 933 -1.89 -17.73 -23.31
C ASN A 933 -2.19 -16.43 -22.55
N GLU A 934 -1.18 -15.81 -21.95
CA GLU A 934 -1.31 -14.56 -21.21
C GLU A 934 -0.18 -13.59 -21.54
N ILE A 935 -0.48 -12.29 -21.53
CA ILE A 935 0.49 -11.22 -21.83
C ILE A 935 1.67 -11.26 -20.85
N ASN A 936 1.39 -11.52 -19.57
CA ASN A 936 2.40 -11.51 -18.52
C ASN A 936 3.37 -12.69 -18.62
N ASN A 937 2.97 -13.83 -19.18
CA ASN A 937 3.86 -14.99 -19.34
C ASN A 937 5.04 -14.66 -20.26
N PHE A 938 4.78 -14.04 -21.41
CA PHE A 938 5.83 -13.61 -22.33
C PHE A 938 6.69 -12.48 -21.75
N LYS A 939 6.07 -11.47 -21.12
CA LYS A 939 6.80 -10.37 -20.44
C LYS A 939 7.79 -10.91 -19.41
N ASN A 940 7.30 -11.73 -18.48
CA ASN A 940 8.10 -12.31 -17.41
C ASN A 940 9.23 -13.19 -17.97
N PHE A 941 8.97 -13.94 -19.04
CA PHE A 941 10.00 -14.74 -19.70
C PHE A 941 11.14 -13.88 -20.28
N ILE A 942 10.83 -12.79 -20.98
CA ILE A 942 11.84 -11.87 -21.53
C ILE A 942 12.63 -11.20 -20.40
N PHE A 943 11.96 -10.71 -19.35
CA PHE A 943 12.64 -10.08 -18.20
C PHE A 943 13.58 -11.06 -17.50
N SER A 944 13.13 -12.31 -17.31
CA SER A 944 13.93 -13.33 -16.66
C SER A 944 15.12 -13.78 -17.51
N SER A 945 14.94 -13.84 -18.83
CA SER A 945 16.00 -14.13 -19.80
C SER A 945 17.10 -13.06 -19.74
N ALA A 946 16.70 -11.79 -19.73
CA ALA A 946 17.62 -10.66 -19.63
C ALA A 946 18.36 -10.64 -18.27
N PHE A 947 17.65 -10.92 -17.19
CA PHE A 947 18.25 -11.11 -15.86
C PHE A 947 19.31 -12.21 -15.85
N GLY A 948 18.99 -13.38 -16.43
CA GLY A 948 19.91 -14.51 -16.54
C GLY A 948 21.13 -14.20 -17.40
N GLU A 949 20.96 -13.41 -18.47
CA GLU A 949 22.06 -12.95 -19.32
C GLU A 949 23.06 -12.09 -18.54
N ALA A 950 22.60 -11.11 -17.76
CA ALA A 950 23.49 -10.26 -16.97
C ALA A 950 24.31 -11.07 -15.95
N LYS A 951 23.70 -12.06 -15.29
CA LYS A 951 24.41 -12.99 -14.40
C LYS A 951 25.46 -13.81 -15.13
N ARG A 952 25.12 -14.35 -16.31
CA ARG A 952 26.06 -15.08 -17.16
C ARG A 952 27.25 -14.21 -17.53
N LEU A 953 27.01 -12.97 -17.97
CA LEU A 953 28.08 -12.05 -18.35
C LEU A 953 29.01 -11.74 -17.18
N LYS A 954 28.50 -11.57 -15.95
CA LYS A 954 29.36 -11.40 -14.76
C LYS A 954 30.28 -12.62 -14.54
N HIS A 955 29.81 -13.83 -14.80
CA HIS A 955 30.66 -15.03 -14.74
C HIS A 955 31.72 -15.09 -15.85
N VAL A 956 31.46 -14.49 -17.02
CA VAL A 956 32.42 -14.43 -18.14
C VAL A 956 33.50 -13.38 -17.89
N TYR A 957 33.09 -12.15 -17.59
CA TYR A 957 33.99 -11.00 -17.49
C TYR A 957 34.60 -10.80 -16.10
N LYS A 958 34.15 -11.57 -15.10
CA LYS A 958 34.64 -11.52 -13.72
C LYS A 958 34.69 -10.07 -13.22
N ASP A 959 35.86 -9.56 -12.89
CA ASP A 959 36.06 -8.23 -12.27
C ASP A 959 36.39 -7.12 -13.28
N ASP A 960 36.42 -7.42 -14.59
CA ASP A 960 36.51 -6.40 -15.64
C ASP A 960 35.15 -5.69 -15.81
N ASN A 961 34.82 -4.84 -14.83
CA ASN A 961 33.53 -4.14 -14.75
C ASN A 961 33.27 -3.27 -15.98
N LYS A 962 34.31 -2.71 -16.61
CA LYS A 962 34.18 -1.88 -17.82
C LYS A 962 33.73 -2.72 -19.01
N LYS A 963 34.38 -3.87 -19.27
CA LYS A 963 33.96 -4.81 -20.33
C LYS A 963 32.58 -5.41 -20.03
N LEU A 964 32.32 -5.77 -18.78
CA LEU A 964 31.05 -6.34 -18.36
C LEU A 964 29.86 -5.40 -18.63
N LEU A 965 29.93 -4.15 -18.19
CA LEU A 965 28.86 -3.18 -18.42
C LEU A 965 28.64 -2.93 -19.91
N GLN A 966 29.71 -2.89 -20.70
CA GLN A 966 29.61 -2.75 -22.14
C GLN A 966 28.94 -3.98 -22.79
N ALA A 967 29.31 -5.18 -22.38
CA ALA A 967 28.69 -6.43 -22.82
C ALA A 967 27.20 -6.49 -22.45
N ILE A 968 26.81 -6.01 -21.27
CA ILE A 968 25.40 -5.91 -20.86
C ILE A 968 24.62 -4.98 -21.81
N LYS A 969 25.19 -3.83 -22.21
CA LYS A 969 24.56 -2.89 -23.16
C LYS A 969 24.37 -3.50 -24.55
N TYR A 970 25.37 -4.24 -25.03
CA TYR A 970 25.25 -4.96 -26.30
C TYR A 970 24.20 -6.09 -26.22
N SER A 971 24.21 -6.89 -25.14
CA SER A 971 23.23 -7.95 -24.93
C SER A 971 21.80 -7.42 -24.80
N PHE A 972 21.60 -6.29 -24.12
CA PHE A 972 20.30 -5.60 -24.06
C PHE A 972 19.75 -5.31 -25.47
N SER A 973 20.59 -4.76 -26.33
CA SER A 973 20.19 -4.38 -27.69
C SER A 973 19.98 -5.57 -28.60
N ASP A 974 20.74 -6.66 -28.39
CA ASP A 974 20.53 -7.91 -29.11
C ASP A 974 19.23 -8.60 -28.69
N ILE A 975 18.89 -8.59 -27.40
CA ILE A 975 17.56 -9.03 -26.92
C ILE A 975 16.48 -8.22 -27.62
N GLY A 976 16.63 -6.89 -27.69
CA GLY A 976 15.71 -6.02 -28.41
C GLY A 976 15.58 -6.38 -29.88
N SER A 977 16.69 -6.63 -30.55
CA SER A 977 16.67 -7.05 -31.96
C SER A 977 15.98 -8.38 -32.19
N VAL A 978 16.20 -9.36 -31.31
CA VAL A 978 15.49 -10.65 -31.34
C VAL A 978 14.00 -10.47 -31.09
N VAL A 979 13.60 -9.63 -30.13
CA VAL A 979 12.19 -9.38 -29.79
C VAL A 979 11.47 -8.61 -30.88
N LYS A 980 12.09 -7.59 -31.49
CA LYS A 980 11.52 -6.85 -32.63
C LYS A 980 11.44 -7.69 -33.89
N GLY A 981 12.38 -8.62 -34.07
CA GLY A 981 12.48 -9.49 -35.24
C GLY A 981 13.39 -8.93 -36.33
N ASP A 982 14.19 -7.90 -36.04
CA ASP A 982 15.20 -7.32 -36.93
C ASP A 982 16.60 -7.95 -36.74
N ASP A 983 16.72 -8.96 -35.87
CA ASP A 983 17.96 -9.67 -35.60
C ASP A 983 18.57 -10.31 -36.86
N LEU A 984 19.86 -10.06 -37.08
CA LEU A 984 20.64 -10.54 -38.23
C LEU A 984 21.06 -12.01 -38.08
N MET A 985 21.13 -12.54 -36.84
CA MET A 985 21.46 -13.94 -36.58
C MET A 985 20.26 -14.85 -36.85
N GLU A 986 20.49 -15.97 -37.52
CA GLU A 986 19.50 -17.02 -37.70
C GLU A 986 19.25 -17.73 -36.37
N SER A 987 18.01 -17.67 -35.89
CA SER A 987 17.62 -18.32 -34.64
C SER A 987 16.12 -18.63 -34.64
N PRO A 988 15.71 -19.84 -34.21
CA PRO A 988 14.30 -20.19 -34.08
C PRO A 988 13.60 -19.35 -33.01
N THR A 989 14.34 -18.69 -32.11
CA THR A 989 13.76 -17.87 -31.05
C THR A 989 12.95 -16.71 -31.59
N SER A 990 13.48 -15.91 -32.53
CA SER A 990 12.76 -14.77 -33.10
C SER A 990 11.49 -15.22 -33.84
N ASP A 991 11.54 -16.35 -34.54
CA ASP A 991 10.39 -16.91 -35.25
C ASP A 991 9.32 -17.43 -34.28
N ASN A 992 9.75 -18.02 -33.16
CA ASN A 992 8.85 -18.45 -32.11
C ASN A 992 8.21 -17.25 -31.39
N ILE A 993 8.93 -16.14 -31.21
CA ILE A 993 8.33 -14.87 -30.77
C ILE A 993 7.29 -14.40 -31.79
N ALA A 994 7.59 -14.40 -33.09
CA ALA A 994 6.62 -14.04 -34.12
C ALA A 994 5.35 -14.91 -34.04
N LYS A 995 5.49 -16.21 -33.76
CA LYS A 995 4.34 -17.10 -33.52
C LYS A 995 3.56 -16.68 -32.27
N ILE A 996 4.20 -16.30 -31.16
CA ILE A 996 3.51 -15.82 -29.95
C ILE A 996 2.60 -14.62 -30.28
N PHE A 997 3.11 -13.65 -31.04
CA PHE A 997 2.37 -12.44 -31.43
C PHE A 997 1.20 -12.70 -32.41
N ARG A 998 1.13 -13.87 -33.05
CA ARG A 998 -0.04 -14.28 -33.86
C ARG A 998 -1.23 -14.78 -33.02
N GLY A 999 -1.09 -14.86 -31.69
CA GLY A 999 -2.17 -15.29 -30.80
C GLY A 999 -3.25 -14.23 -30.58
N MET A 1000 -4.47 -14.66 -30.23
CA MET A 1000 -5.62 -13.76 -30.03
C MET A 1000 -5.34 -12.59 -29.07
N LYS A 1001 -4.54 -12.81 -28.02
CA LYS A 1001 -4.18 -11.79 -27.01
C LYS A 1001 -3.19 -10.72 -27.51
N TYR A 1002 -2.48 -10.97 -28.60
CA TYR A 1002 -1.50 -10.06 -29.20
C TYR A 1002 -1.97 -9.51 -30.56
N THR A 1003 -3.20 -9.81 -30.97
CA THR A 1003 -3.79 -9.33 -32.22
C THR A 1003 -3.69 -7.81 -32.30
N GLY A 1004 -3.05 -7.29 -33.36
CA GLY A 1004 -2.89 -5.85 -33.58
C GLY A 1004 -1.70 -5.20 -32.85
N ILE A 1005 -0.98 -5.93 -31.99
CA ILE A 1005 0.23 -5.41 -31.31
C ILE A 1005 1.45 -5.67 -32.20
N LYS A 1006 2.13 -4.58 -32.61
CA LYS A 1006 3.42 -4.68 -33.30
C LYS A 1006 4.54 -5.03 -32.31
N ARG A 1007 5.52 -5.82 -32.76
CA ARG A 1007 6.64 -6.29 -31.91
C ARG A 1007 7.51 -5.12 -31.44
N GLU A 1008 7.68 -4.11 -32.29
CA GLU A 1008 8.38 -2.85 -32.01
C GLU A 1008 7.66 -2.07 -30.91
N THR A 1009 6.34 -1.90 -31.05
CA THR A 1009 5.52 -1.25 -30.02
C THR A 1009 5.60 -1.99 -28.70
N TRP A 1010 5.58 -3.33 -28.72
CA TRP A 1010 5.77 -4.11 -27.50
C TRP A 1010 7.15 -3.88 -26.89
N TRP A 1011 8.22 -3.90 -27.68
CA TRP A 1011 9.57 -3.65 -27.18
C TRP A 1011 9.67 -2.27 -26.53
N ASP A 1012 9.17 -1.22 -27.18
CA ASP A 1012 9.20 0.15 -26.62
C ASP A 1012 8.44 0.28 -25.30
N LEU A 1013 7.37 -0.49 -25.11
CA LEU A 1013 6.60 -0.54 -23.86
C LEU A 1013 7.26 -1.37 -22.75
N ASN A 1014 8.32 -2.14 -23.04
CA ASN A 1014 8.90 -3.07 -22.07
C ASN A 1014 10.42 -2.93 -21.90
N LYS A 1015 11.13 -2.22 -22.78
CA LYS A 1015 12.60 -2.14 -22.79
C LYS A 1015 13.21 -1.58 -21.51
N TYR A 1016 12.53 -0.66 -20.82
CA TYR A 1016 13.01 -0.14 -19.52
C TYR A 1016 12.96 -1.20 -18.42
N HIS A 1017 11.92 -2.05 -18.41
CA HIS A 1017 11.86 -3.21 -17.52
C HIS A 1017 12.88 -4.29 -17.88
N VAL A 1018 13.17 -4.47 -19.17
CA VAL A 1018 14.25 -5.37 -19.62
C VAL A 1018 15.60 -4.87 -19.13
N TRP A 1019 15.87 -3.57 -19.24
CA TRP A 1019 17.10 -2.96 -18.74
C TRP A 1019 17.22 -3.10 -17.21
N GLU A 1020 16.16 -2.75 -16.48
CA GLU A 1020 16.11 -2.89 -15.02
C GLU A 1020 16.31 -4.35 -14.58
N SER A 1021 15.72 -5.33 -15.29
CA SER A 1021 15.93 -6.74 -14.98
C SER A 1021 17.37 -7.19 -15.24
N MET A 1022 18.05 -6.67 -16.27
CA MET A 1022 19.48 -6.90 -16.48
C MET A 1022 20.33 -6.30 -15.36
N LEU A 1023 20.03 -5.07 -14.92
CA LEU A 1023 20.72 -4.43 -13.81
C LEU A 1023 20.53 -5.19 -12.49
N CYS A 1024 19.32 -5.70 -12.24
CA CYS A 1024 19.06 -6.56 -11.08
C CYS A 1024 19.84 -7.89 -11.15
N GLY A 1025 19.97 -8.49 -12.33
CA GLY A 1025 20.81 -9.66 -12.54
C GLY A 1025 22.30 -9.36 -12.29
N TYR A 1026 22.78 -8.22 -12.79
CA TYR A 1026 24.14 -7.73 -12.55
C TYR A 1026 24.42 -7.49 -11.07
N ARG A 1027 23.52 -6.79 -10.35
CA ARG A 1027 23.59 -6.57 -8.90
C ARG A 1027 23.63 -7.89 -8.14
N GLN A 1028 22.72 -8.82 -8.44
CA GLN A 1028 22.66 -10.12 -7.75
C GLN A 1028 23.93 -10.95 -7.95
N ALA A 1029 24.63 -10.78 -9.08
CA ALA A 1029 25.90 -11.45 -9.34
C ALA A 1029 27.12 -10.73 -8.72
N GLY A 1030 26.93 -9.69 -7.89
CA GLY A 1030 28.01 -8.91 -7.28
C GLY A 1030 28.58 -7.83 -8.20
N GLY A 1031 27.79 -7.34 -9.15
CA GLY A 1031 28.14 -6.17 -9.96
C GLY A 1031 28.18 -4.88 -9.14
N ASN A 1032 29.10 -3.97 -9.45
CA ASN A 1032 29.19 -2.66 -8.80
C ASN A 1032 28.02 -1.77 -9.26
N THR A 1033 27.09 -1.52 -8.33
CA THR A 1033 25.96 -0.57 -8.44
C THR A 1033 26.12 0.64 -7.52
N GLU A 1034 27.32 0.90 -7.00
CA GLU A 1034 27.61 2.07 -6.13
C GLU A 1034 27.77 3.35 -6.95
N LYS A 1035 28.16 3.23 -8.22
CA LYS A 1035 28.22 4.36 -9.16
C LYS A 1035 27.00 4.35 -10.07
N ASP A 1036 26.13 5.32 -9.91
CA ASP A 1036 24.86 5.40 -10.65
C ASP A 1036 25.05 5.55 -12.17
N GLU A 1037 26.19 6.08 -12.64
CA GLU A 1037 26.50 6.14 -14.08
C GLU A 1037 26.56 4.75 -14.73
N ASN A 1038 26.86 3.70 -13.96
CA ASN A 1038 26.92 2.33 -14.48
C ASN A 1038 25.53 1.81 -14.88
N CYS A 1039 24.47 2.35 -14.29
CA CYS A 1039 23.08 1.92 -14.51
C CYS A 1039 22.35 2.73 -15.57
N ARG A 1040 23.03 3.72 -16.18
CA ARG A 1040 22.47 4.55 -17.23
C ARG A 1040 21.94 3.71 -18.41
N PHE A 1041 20.73 4.03 -18.84
CA PHE A 1041 20.08 3.37 -19.96
C PHE A 1041 20.92 3.52 -21.24
N PRO A 1042 21.09 2.45 -22.04
CA PRO A 1042 21.96 2.49 -23.21
C PRO A 1042 21.28 3.18 -24.39
N ASN A 1043 21.92 4.24 -24.92
CA ASN A 1043 21.51 4.88 -26.18
C ASN A 1043 21.96 4.11 -27.44
N ILE A 1044 22.32 2.83 -27.30
CA ILE A 1044 22.95 2.07 -28.39
C ILE A 1044 21.93 1.47 -29.36
N GLU A 1045 20.65 1.40 -28.99
CA GLU A 1045 19.59 0.83 -29.81
C GLU A 1045 19.31 1.62 -31.11
N SER A 1046 19.64 2.91 -31.14
CA SER A 1046 19.51 3.75 -32.34
C SER A 1046 20.56 3.42 -33.41
N ILE A 1047 21.61 2.67 -33.04
CA ILE A 1047 22.67 2.24 -33.96
C ILE A 1047 22.23 0.92 -34.62
N PRO A 1048 22.26 0.79 -35.96
CA PRO A 1048 21.96 -0.47 -36.65
C PRO A 1048 22.77 -1.66 -36.10
N GLN A 1049 22.16 -2.84 -35.97
CA GLN A 1049 22.76 -4.00 -35.30
C GLN A 1049 24.15 -4.36 -35.85
N PHE A 1050 24.34 -4.36 -37.17
CA PHE A 1050 25.64 -4.59 -37.80
C PHE A 1050 26.72 -3.63 -37.28
N LEU A 1051 26.41 -2.33 -37.19
CA LEU A 1051 27.36 -1.33 -36.71
C LEU A 1051 27.64 -1.50 -35.22
N ARG A 1052 26.68 -1.98 -34.42
CA ARG A 1052 26.91 -2.33 -33.00
C ARG A 1052 27.90 -3.48 -32.87
N TRP A 1053 27.72 -4.55 -33.64
CA TRP A 1053 28.63 -5.70 -33.63
C TRP A 1053 30.02 -5.33 -34.15
N PHE A 1054 30.11 -4.50 -35.18
CA PHE A 1054 31.40 -4.04 -35.69
C PHE A 1054 32.10 -3.08 -34.71
N GLN A 1055 31.34 -2.28 -33.96
CA GLN A 1055 31.88 -1.50 -32.86
C GLN A 1055 32.41 -2.39 -31.74
N GLU A 1056 31.63 -3.39 -31.31
CA GLU A 1056 32.04 -4.38 -30.29
C GLU A 1056 33.34 -5.08 -30.69
N TRP A 1057 33.42 -5.52 -31.96
CA TRP A 1057 34.62 -6.10 -32.55
C TRP A 1057 35.82 -5.16 -32.47
N THR A 1058 35.62 -3.87 -32.77
CA THR A 1058 36.70 -2.87 -32.76
C THR A 1058 37.21 -2.59 -31.35
N GLU A 1059 36.30 -2.52 -30.36
CA GLU A 1059 36.64 -2.34 -28.95
C GLU A 1059 37.46 -3.52 -28.41
N ILE A 1060 37.07 -4.76 -28.75
CA ILE A 1060 37.79 -5.99 -28.39
C ILE A 1060 39.15 -6.02 -29.08
N PHE A 1061 39.18 -5.77 -30.40
CA PHE A 1061 40.42 -5.73 -31.18
C PHE A 1061 41.42 -4.76 -30.56
N CYS A 1062 41.01 -3.52 -30.30
CA CYS A 1062 41.91 -2.51 -29.77
C CYS A 1062 42.42 -2.83 -28.37
N THR A 1063 41.55 -3.35 -27.51
CA THR A 1063 41.94 -3.72 -26.15
C THR A 1063 42.99 -4.82 -26.18
N ARG A 1064 42.72 -5.93 -26.89
CA ARG A 1064 43.61 -7.09 -26.92
C ARG A 1064 44.90 -6.82 -27.70
N ARG A 1065 44.82 -6.10 -28.82
CA ARG A 1065 46.00 -5.69 -29.61
C ARG A 1065 46.96 -4.88 -28.75
N ASN A 1066 46.45 -3.93 -27.96
CA ASN A 1066 47.27 -3.10 -27.08
C ASN A 1066 47.87 -3.91 -25.92
N GLU A 1067 47.14 -4.87 -25.34
CA GLU A 1067 47.66 -5.80 -24.32
C GLU A 1067 48.83 -6.63 -24.88
N LEU A 1068 48.61 -7.29 -26.02
CA LEU A 1068 49.63 -8.13 -26.67
C LEU A 1068 50.83 -7.31 -27.13
N TYR A 1069 50.62 -6.10 -27.64
CA TYR A 1069 51.70 -5.20 -28.04
C TYR A 1069 52.55 -4.77 -26.83
N LYS A 1070 51.94 -4.40 -25.70
CA LYS A 1070 52.68 -4.05 -24.48
C LYS A 1070 53.49 -5.23 -23.95
N ASN A 1071 52.93 -6.44 -24.01
CA ASN A 1071 53.63 -7.65 -23.61
C ASN A 1071 54.85 -7.90 -24.52
N MET A 1072 54.63 -7.85 -25.84
CA MET A 1072 55.70 -7.98 -26.84
C MET A 1072 56.79 -6.91 -26.66
N ASP A 1073 56.42 -5.63 -26.52
CA ASP A 1073 57.35 -4.52 -26.29
C ASP A 1073 58.19 -4.76 -25.02
N ASN A 1074 57.56 -5.15 -23.91
CA ASN A 1074 58.27 -5.44 -22.67
C ASN A 1074 59.23 -6.62 -22.79
N GLU A 1075 58.80 -7.72 -23.40
CA GLU A 1075 59.65 -8.90 -23.56
C GLU A 1075 60.79 -8.67 -24.54
N CYS A 1076 60.60 -7.83 -25.56
CA CYS A 1076 61.59 -7.57 -26.60
C CYS A 1076 62.54 -6.40 -26.30
N LYS A 1077 62.30 -5.58 -25.27
CA LYS A 1077 63.16 -4.43 -24.89
C LYS A 1077 64.64 -4.75 -24.73
N SER A 1078 64.97 -5.95 -24.25
CA SER A 1078 66.34 -6.39 -24.00
C SER A 1078 66.86 -7.40 -25.04
N ALA A 1079 66.09 -7.67 -26.09
CA ALA A 1079 66.44 -8.68 -27.09
C ALA A 1079 67.45 -8.11 -28.10
N LYS A 1080 68.47 -8.90 -28.46
CA LYS A 1080 69.45 -8.56 -29.50
C LYS A 1080 69.08 -9.31 -30.77
N CYS A 1081 68.93 -8.56 -31.87
CA CYS A 1081 68.69 -9.11 -33.19
C CYS A 1081 70.03 -9.35 -33.89
N ASN A 1082 70.24 -10.56 -34.40
CA ASN A 1082 71.34 -10.85 -35.29
C ASN A 1082 71.05 -10.21 -36.66
N SER A 1083 71.96 -9.34 -37.11
CA SER A 1083 71.78 -8.55 -38.33
C SER A 1083 71.94 -9.38 -39.61
N ASP A 1084 72.56 -10.56 -39.52
CA ASP A 1084 72.90 -11.39 -40.68
C ASP A 1084 71.76 -12.35 -41.09
N ASP A 1085 70.98 -12.84 -40.12
CA ASP A 1085 69.89 -13.81 -40.35
C ASP A 1085 68.53 -13.38 -39.76
N GLY A 1086 68.48 -12.24 -39.06
CA GLY A 1086 67.26 -11.74 -38.42
C GLY A 1086 66.83 -12.52 -37.17
N SER A 1087 67.67 -13.41 -36.65
CA SER A 1087 67.33 -14.22 -35.46
C SER A 1087 67.38 -13.39 -34.18
N VAL A 1088 66.39 -13.60 -33.31
CA VAL A 1088 66.28 -12.91 -32.01
C VAL A 1088 66.76 -13.84 -30.91
N ASN A 1089 67.71 -13.38 -30.09
CA ASN A 1089 68.37 -14.21 -29.07
C ASN A 1089 67.52 -14.49 -27.80
N LYS A 1090 66.23 -14.17 -27.80
CA LYS A 1090 65.34 -14.30 -26.64
C LYS A 1090 64.03 -14.98 -27.05
N LYS A 1091 63.84 -16.22 -26.60
CA LYS A 1091 62.68 -17.08 -26.95
C LYS A 1091 61.35 -16.43 -26.57
N GLU A 1092 61.29 -15.78 -25.40
CA GLU A 1092 60.09 -15.11 -24.91
C GLU A 1092 59.67 -13.95 -25.82
N CYS A 1093 60.63 -13.22 -26.39
CA CYS A 1093 60.35 -12.17 -27.38
C CYS A 1093 59.78 -12.78 -28.67
N THR A 1094 60.40 -13.85 -29.20
CA THR A 1094 59.89 -14.56 -30.39
C THR A 1094 58.46 -15.07 -30.17
N GLU A 1095 58.18 -15.72 -29.04
CA GLU A 1095 56.84 -16.21 -28.70
C GLU A 1095 55.81 -15.07 -28.53
N ALA A 1096 56.21 -13.94 -27.94
CA ALA A 1096 55.33 -12.78 -27.80
C ALA A 1096 55.03 -12.11 -29.14
N CYS A 1097 56.03 -12.00 -30.02
CA CYS A 1097 55.90 -11.52 -31.40
C CYS A 1097 54.97 -12.41 -32.22
N GLU A 1098 55.15 -13.73 -32.20
CA GLU A 1098 54.29 -14.69 -32.91
C GLU A 1098 52.84 -14.59 -32.43
N LYS A 1099 52.61 -14.51 -31.11
CA LYS A 1099 51.26 -14.33 -30.54
C LYS A 1099 50.60 -13.05 -31.02
N TYR A 1100 51.33 -11.92 -31.01
CA TYR A 1100 50.84 -10.64 -31.49
C TYR A 1100 50.54 -10.68 -33.00
N GLN A 1101 51.47 -11.20 -33.80
CA GLN A 1101 51.32 -11.32 -35.25
C GLN A 1101 50.12 -12.18 -35.64
N ASN A 1102 49.99 -13.38 -35.04
CA ASN A 1102 48.90 -14.30 -35.32
C ASN A 1102 47.54 -13.68 -34.99
N TYR A 1103 47.44 -12.95 -33.87
CA TYR A 1103 46.23 -12.23 -33.50
C TYR A 1103 45.86 -11.15 -34.53
N VAL A 1104 46.82 -10.30 -34.91
CA VAL A 1104 46.58 -9.21 -35.88
C VAL A 1104 46.21 -9.76 -37.26
N LEU A 1105 46.87 -10.81 -37.74
CA LEU A 1105 46.56 -11.44 -39.03
C LEU A 1105 45.16 -12.07 -39.05
N SER A 1106 44.77 -12.75 -37.97
CA SER A 1106 43.42 -13.30 -37.83
C SER A 1106 42.36 -12.18 -37.90
N LYS A 1107 42.56 -11.10 -37.14
CA LYS A 1107 41.64 -9.96 -37.10
C LYS A 1107 41.63 -9.14 -38.38
N LYS A 1108 42.72 -9.10 -39.15
CA LYS A 1108 42.74 -8.51 -40.50
C LYS A 1108 41.72 -9.18 -41.42
N THR A 1109 41.64 -10.51 -41.41
CA THR A 1109 40.66 -11.26 -42.21
C THR A 1109 39.24 -10.90 -41.82
N GLU A 1110 38.95 -10.86 -40.51
CA GLU A 1110 37.63 -10.47 -39.99
C GLU A 1110 37.25 -9.03 -40.37
N TYR A 1111 38.22 -8.11 -40.33
CA TYR A 1111 38.02 -6.72 -40.74
C TYR A 1111 37.67 -6.61 -42.23
N GLU A 1112 38.42 -7.25 -43.12
CA GLU A 1112 38.17 -7.17 -44.56
C GLU A 1112 36.78 -7.71 -44.93
N ILE A 1113 36.29 -8.75 -44.22
CA ILE A 1113 34.92 -9.25 -44.38
C ILE A 1113 33.91 -8.15 -44.01
N GLN A 1114 34.00 -7.57 -42.81
CA GLN A 1114 33.01 -6.59 -42.32
C GLN A 1114 33.09 -5.25 -43.06
N LYS A 1115 34.29 -4.82 -43.45
CA LYS A 1115 34.58 -3.61 -44.24
C LYS A 1115 33.79 -3.57 -45.54
N ASN A 1116 33.68 -4.70 -46.25
CA ASN A 1116 32.91 -4.79 -47.48
C ASN A 1116 31.44 -4.44 -47.28
N LYS A 1117 30.82 -4.90 -46.18
CA LYS A 1117 29.43 -4.53 -45.85
C LYS A 1117 29.30 -3.07 -45.45
N TYR A 1118 30.23 -2.57 -44.63
CA TYR A 1118 30.25 -1.16 -44.26
C TYR A 1118 30.27 -0.24 -45.49
N TYR A 1119 31.14 -0.52 -46.46
CA TYR A 1119 31.23 0.27 -47.68
C TYR A 1119 30.03 0.12 -48.61
N ALA A 1120 29.44 -1.08 -48.70
CA ALA A 1120 28.26 -1.30 -49.52
C ALA A 1120 26.99 -0.61 -48.98
N GLU A 1121 26.82 -0.56 -47.66
CA GLU A 1121 25.55 -0.16 -47.04
C GLU A 1121 25.60 1.18 -46.27
N PHE A 1122 26.76 1.63 -45.79
CA PHE A 1122 26.84 2.73 -44.82
C PHE A 1122 27.67 3.94 -45.27
N LYS A 1123 28.80 3.76 -45.98
CA LYS A 1123 29.69 4.88 -46.38
C LYS A 1123 29.02 5.93 -47.27
N ASN A 1124 28.15 5.55 -48.20
CA ASN A 1124 27.60 6.50 -49.18
C ASN A 1124 26.11 6.85 -48.99
N LYS A 1125 25.39 6.19 -48.07
CA LYS A 1125 23.92 6.32 -47.96
C LYS A 1125 23.42 7.39 -46.98
N ASN A 1126 24.25 7.86 -46.06
CA ASN A 1126 23.81 8.71 -44.93
C ASN A 1126 24.61 10.03 -44.78
N GLY A 1127 25.21 10.55 -45.86
CA GLY A 1127 26.06 11.75 -45.79
C GLY A 1127 27.40 11.54 -45.06
N ASN A 1128 27.78 10.29 -44.80
CA ASN A 1128 28.94 9.94 -43.99
C ASN A 1128 30.10 9.43 -44.85
N ALA A 1129 30.82 10.35 -45.50
CA ALA A 1129 31.92 10.02 -46.44
C ALA A 1129 33.15 9.34 -45.80
N LYS A 1130 33.09 9.07 -44.48
CA LYS A 1130 34.20 8.55 -43.67
C LYS A 1130 34.43 7.07 -43.93
N ASP A 1131 35.70 6.67 -43.91
CA ASP A 1131 36.05 5.26 -43.92
C ASP A 1131 35.70 4.59 -42.59
N ALA A 1132 35.52 3.26 -42.58
CA ALA A 1132 35.18 2.51 -41.36
C ALA A 1132 36.08 2.88 -40.16
N PRO A 1133 37.41 3.04 -40.30
CA PRO A 1133 38.28 3.40 -39.19
C PRO A 1133 37.99 4.79 -38.61
N GLU A 1134 37.69 5.76 -39.47
CA GLU A 1134 37.35 7.13 -39.08
C GLU A 1134 35.96 7.19 -38.43
N TYR A 1135 35.00 6.43 -38.96
CA TYR A 1135 33.67 6.31 -38.39
C TYR A 1135 33.71 5.81 -36.94
N PHE A 1136 34.44 4.73 -36.68
CA PHE A 1136 34.54 4.19 -35.32
C PHE A 1136 35.45 5.02 -34.42
N LYS A 1137 36.45 5.73 -34.95
CA LYS A 1137 37.24 6.71 -34.19
C LYS A 1137 36.32 7.76 -33.53
N ASP A 1138 35.39 8.30 -34.31
CA ASP A 1138 34.50 9.36 -33.84
C ASP A 1138 33.37 8.84 -32.92
N ASN A 1139 32.90 7.61 -33.15
CA ASN A 1139 31.71 7.09 -32.49
C ASN A 1139 31.99 6.22 -31.24
N CYS A 1140 33.25 5.83 -30.99
CA CYS A 1140 33.63 4.87 -29.94
C CYS A 1140 34.35 5.50 -28.72
N LYS A 1141 34.33 6.84 -28.55
CA LYS A 1141 34.88 7.58 -27.38
C LYS A 1141 36.21 7.00 -26.84
N ASN A 1142 37.29 7.16 -27.60
CA ASN A 1142 38.69 6.79 -27.33
C ASN A 1142 39.02 5.27 -27.27
N ASN A 1143 38.06 4.37 -27.03
CA ASN A 1143 38.34 2.93 -26.92
C ASN A 1143 38.74 2.28 -28.27
N CYS A 1144 38.32 2.88 -29.39
CA CYS A 1144 38.63 2.39 -30.74
C CYS A 1144 39.78 3.18 -31.42
N GLU A 1145 40.51 4.04 -30.72
CA GLU A 1145 41.54 4.89 -31.34
C GLU A 1145 42.60 4.12 -32.13
N CYS A 1146 42.98 2.93 -31.62
CA CYS A 1146 44.00 2.10 -32.25
C CYS A 1146 43.62 1.71 -33.68
N PHE A 1147 42.32 1.63 -33.96
CA PHE A 1147 41.76 1.21 -35.23
C PHE A 1147 42.10 2.25 -36.30
N SER A 1148 41.93 3.54 -36.00
CA SER A 1148 42.33 4.61 -36.94
C SER A 1148 43.84 4.76 -37.14
N LYS A 1149 44.65 4.33 -36.16
CA LYS A 1149 46.12 4.55 -36.18
C LYS A 1149 46.92 3.41 -36.81
N HIS A 1150 46.35 2.20 -36.93
CA HIS A 1150 47.13 0.99 -37.20
C HIS A 1150 46.47 -0.03 -38.15
N ILE A 1151 45.59 0.41 -39.07
CA ILE A 1151 44.95 -0.48 -40.07
C ILE A 1151 45.77 -0.69 -41.34
N ASP A 1152 46.70 0.21 -41.66
CA ASP A 1152 47.64 0.00 -42.76
C ASP A 1152 48.72 -1.02 -42.35
N ILE A 1153 48.37 -2.30 -42.42
CA ILE A 1153 49.26 -3.46 -42.26
C ILE A 1153 50.13 -3.63 -43.53
N LYS A 1154 50.68 -2.53 -44.04
CA LYS A 1154 51.74 -2.48 -45.07
C LYS A 1154 53.04 -1.88 -44.53
N LYS A 1155 53.08 -1.49 -43.24
CA LYS A 1155 54.29 -1.13 -42.53
C LYS A 1155 54.48 -1.99 -41.29
#